data_AF-A0A9N7TI25-F1
#
_entry.id   AF-A0A9N7TI25-F1
#
_cell.length_a   1.000
_cell.length_b   1.000
_cell.length_c   1.000
_cell.angle_alpha   90.00
_cell.angle_beta   90.00
_cell.angle_gamma   90.00
#
_symmetry.space_group_name_H-M   'P 1'
#
loop_
_entity.id
_entity.type
_entity.pdbx_description
1 polymer ?
#
loop_
_entity_poly.entity_id
_entity_poly.type
_entity_poly.pdbx_seq_one_letter_code
_entity_poly.pdbx_strand_id
1 'polypeptide(L)'
;MSGDTSTLSWRSMSPTCRSDSLDFSPTATVCRDNIFPVKIIKVCFLSNSSNLGKNFKLVRCEDGWTVKDIIHGVLSSDLTVSELTRRYEQQHLEAEWRYDLRLRYIPSDFMEKFKEDRTTMLYFYQQVRSDYMQQYASKVSDGMALQLGCLEIRRFYKDMNPSGLEKKSNFELLEKDVGLDLFFPRELIDSMKLKQLRKMIQQTFQGYSTLKQDECVAKFFNTLAQCYSFTQESFACQLVHGWSITIDLVIGPEGISQQTENSTPVCLAAFTQVRSISCSAESDGRAVLTVHIEGAQQPLSVNIPSLAVAENMADLIDGYCRLNSSAEGSLIVRPSQGREKLPDIPKHGAPTATDRDYDIYAEIPESSALSGDKHRISRDDIVVGQILGEGFFGEVHDGEYKSPTGEKIRVAIKTCKECSADVKEKFLSEAGLMKHLDHPHILYDHGELGQYLIKQQYMLTGPTLILYSLQICKALAYLDGLNMVHRDIAVRNVLVKSAECVKLGDFGLSRYIDEQEYYKASVSRLPIKWMAPESINFRRFTAASDVWMFGVCVWEIFSLAQQPFSWLENGQVIHQLESGVRLPKPQFCPPTVYSLLDRCWAYEPPARPGFSQLVCSLSEIHRMESEQHLKPERSRSNPSLLDRNLTDPPPKPNRIQGNTLPWDMHIQAADRDSRPVWEKERAHVEDTLQRQRLEMLQDRQWLEKEERQLDPVVRQDSQIKPPEKSLENGPPEKPPMPPPVAQHRPTAELDRSGDQVYTGVMVMVKQVVQLKNDVSTLAASEYPSAVRAVGVNLRSLIQSVDEILPSLHCSVTTEIEGTKKLLNKDLGELINKMRLAQQNFVTTLKEECQRQMLAAAHTLALDCKNLLDAVDQARVRANLAKPRAESQDAGDSGE
;
A
#
# COMPACT_ATOMS: atom_id res chain seq x y z
N MET A 1 -1.79 -58.67 -22.43
CA MET A 1 -1.63 -59.80 -21.50
C MET A 1 -1.46 -59.19 -20.12
N SER A 2 -2.51 -59.02 -19.31
CA SER A 2 -3.38 -60.03 -18.65
C SER A 2 -2.86 -60.36 -17.25
N GLY A 3 -3.65 -60.32 -16.16
CA GLY A 3 -5.09 -60.05 -15.98
C GLY A 3 -5.35 -59.11 -14.78
N ASP A 4 -6.53 -58.52 -14.59
CA ASP A 4 -7.87 -59.16 -14.46
C ASP A 4 -7.92 -60.16 -13.30
N THR A 5 -8.92 -60.20 -12.41
CA THR A 5 -10.30 -59.64 -12.42
C THR A 5 -10.80 -59.43 -10.98
N SER A 6 -11.68 -58.46 -10.70
CA SER A 6 -13.15 -58.65 -10.48
C SER A 6 -13.65 -57.50 -9.55
N THR A 7 -14.92 -57.18 -9.27
CA THR A 7 -16.27 -57.16 -9.90
C THR A 7 -17.19 -56.37 -8.93
N LEU A 8 -18.29 -55.68 -9.23
CA LEU A 8 -19.05 -55.37 -10.46
C LEU A 8 -20.04 -54.20 -10.16
N SER A 9 -20.26 -53.26 -11.10
CA SER A 9 -21.51 -52.46 -11.35
C SER A 9 -22.24 -51.73 -10.18
N TRP A 10 -22.86 -50.53 -10.35
CA TRP A 10 -23.90 -50.22 -11.36
C TRP A 10 -24.01 -48.73 -11.73
N ARG A 11 -24.53 -48.46 -12.94
CA ARG A 11 -25.06 -47.16 -13.39
C ARG A 11 -26.60 -47.16 -13.38
N SER A 12 -27.16 -46.01 -13.00
CA SER A 12 -28.43 -45.38 -13.45
C SER A 12 -29.57 -46.22 -14.06
N MET A 13 -30.78 -46.08 -13.49
CA MET A 13 -32.02 -45.93 -14.28
C MET A 13 -33.00 -44.94 -13.61
N SER A 14 -33.82 -44.32 -14.46
CA SER A 14 -34.84 -43.29 -14.17
C SER A 14 -36.20 -43.88 -13.74
N PRO A 15 -37.15 -43.08 -13.20
CA PRO A 15 -38.37 -43.61 -12.60
C PRO A 15 -39.46 -43.94 -13.63
N THR A 16 -40.15 -45.06 -13.42
CA THR A 16 -41.50 -45.31 -13.97
C THR A 16 -42.39 -45.97 -12.91
N CYS A 17 -43.68 -45.63 -12.91
CA CYS A 17 -44.65 -46.10 -11.93
C CYS A 17 -45.21 -47.49 -12.26
N ARG A 18 -45.48 -48.33 -11.24
CA ARG A 18 -46.85 -48.74 -10.85
C ARG A 18 -46.94 -49.79 -9.72
N SER A 19 -47.96 -49.57 -8.86
CA SER A 19 -48.85 -50.54 -8.19
C SER A 19 -48.34 -51.63 -7.21
N ASP A 20 -48.96 -51.55 -6.02
CA ASP A 20 -49.53 -52.65 -5.20
C ASP A 20 -48.73 -53.31 -4.04
N SER A 21 -49.02 -52.77 -2.85
CA SER A 21 -49.66 -53.48 -1.71
C SER A 21 -48.85 -53.94 -0.48
N LEU A 22 -49.44 -53.58 0.67
CA LEU A 22 -49.44 -54.21 2.01
C LEU A 22 -48.22 -54.06 2.97
N ASP A 23 -48.57 -53.44 4.10
CA ASP A 23 -48.02 -53.46 5.47
C ASP A 23 -46.90 -54.47 5.81
N PHE A 24 -45.86 -53.99 6.49
CA PHE A 24 -45.68 -54.12 7.96
C PHE A 24 -44.41 -53.39 8.43
N SER A 25 -44.36 -52.97 9.70
CA SER A 25 -43.15 -52.42 10.34
C SER A 25 -42.12 -53.54 10.66
N PRO A 26 -40.83 -53.21 10.80
CA PRO A 26 -40.33 -53.09 12.18
C PRO A 26 -39.21 -52.05 12.41
N THR A 27 -38.93 -51.83 13.69
CA THR A 27 -37.86 -51.02 14.30
C THR A 27 -36.44 -51.34 13.83
N ALA A 28 -35.62 -50.31 13.61
CA ALA A 28 -34.16 -50.40 13.72
C ALA A 28 -33.56 -49.09 14.26
N THR A 29 -32.65 -49.22 15.23
CA THR A 29 -32.04 -48.12 15.99
C THR A 29 -31.09 -47.28 15.14
N VAL A 30 -31.30 -45.97 15.07
CA VAL A 30 -30.32 -45.04 14.49
C VAL A 30 -29.31 -44.64 15.58
N CYS A 31 -28.02 -44.84 15.29
CA CYS A 31 -26.94 -44.32 16.12
C CYS A 31 -27.03 -42.80 16.20
N ARG A 32 -26.97 -42.23 17.41
CA ARG A 32 -26.77 -40.79 17.58
C ARG A 32 -25.33 -40.45 17.21
N ASP A 33 -25.15 -39.79 16.08
CA ASP A 33 -23.99 -38.91 15.92
C ASP A 33 -24.11 -37.80 16.98
N ASN A 34 -23.06 -37.63 17.80
CA ASN A 34 -23.01 -36.59 18.82
C ASN A 34 -22.78 -35.23 18.16
N ILE A 35 -23.85 -34.64 17.63
CA ILE A 35 -23.87 -33.23 17.23
C ILE A 35 -23.85 -32.40 18.51
N PHE A 36 -22.67 -31.97 18.93
CA PHE A 36 -22.52 -30.96 19.98
C PHE A 36 -23.19 -29.65 19.52
N PRO A 37 -23.93 -28.93 20.39
CA PRO A 37 -24.60 -27.69 20.02
C PRO A 37 -23.57 -26.60 19.70
N VAL A 38 -23.51 -26.22 18.43
CA VAL A 38 -22.68 -25.10 17.95
C VAL A 38 -23.32 -23.77 18.38
N LYS A 39 -22.52 -22.87 18.96
CA LYS A 39 -22.92 -21.50 19.27
C LYS A 39 -22.23 -20.51 18.34
N ILE A 40 -22.86 -19.36 18.10
CA ILE A 40 -22.26 -18.24 17.35
C ILE A 40 -22.32 -17.01 18.23
N ILE A 41 -21.16 -16.45 18.58
CA ILE A 41 -21.06 -15.24 19.40
C ILE A 41 -20.63 -14.03 18.56
N LYS A 42 -21.06 -12.84 18.98
CA LYS A 42 -20.68 -11.56 18.36
C LYS A 42 -19.59 -10.88 19.19
N VAL A 43 -18.36 -10.88 18.68
CA VAL A 43 -17.20 -10.25 19.33
C VAL A 43 -16.93 -8.89 18.70
N CYS A 44 -17.13 -7.82 19.46
CA CYS A 44 -16.80 -6.45 19.07
C CYS A 44 -15.29 -6.17 19.24
N PHE A 45 -14.74 -5.36 18.35
CA PHE A 45 -13.34 -4.94 18.39
C PHE A 45 -13.17 -3.52 17.83
N LEU A 46 -12.01 -2.91 18.08
CA LEU A 46 -11.70 -1.56 17.62
C LEU A 46 -10.92 -1.55 16.30
N SER A 47 -11.20 -0.55 15.47
CA SER A 47 -10.47 -0.30 14.22
C SER A 47 -10.38 1.20 13.93
N ASN A 48 -9.55 1.60 12.96
CA ASN A 48 -9.43 2.99 12.49
C ASN A 48 -10.69 3.52 11.74
N SER A 49 -11.79 2.77 11.71
CA SER A 49 -13.09 3.25 11.19
C SER A 49 -13.62 4.47 11.96
N SER A 50 -14.47 5.28 11.33
CA SER A 50 -15.29 6.30 12.01
C SER A 50 -16.25 5.72 13.07
N ASN A 51 -16.57 4.42 12.98
CA ASN A 51 -17.48 3.72 13.86
C ASN A 51 -16.75 3.08 15.07
N LEU A 52 -16.31 3.91 16.03
CA LEU A 52 -15.75 3.42 17.30
C LEU A 52 -16.73 2.47 17.99
N GLY A 53 -16.27 1.26 18.31
CA GLY A 53 -17.05 0.26 19.05
C GLY A 53 -18.25 -0.32 18.29
N LYS A 54 -18.33 -0.24 16.95
CA LYS A 54 -19.36 -0.97 16.17
C LYS A 54 -18.81 -2.05 15.22
N ASN A 55 -17.50 -2.20 15.09
CA ASN A 55 -16.94 -3.32 14.33
C ASN A 55 -17.07 -4.60 15.16
N PHE A 56 -17.46 -5.70 14.53
CA PHE A 56 -17.61 -6.99 15.17
C PHE A 56 -17.31 -8.12 14.19
N LYS A 57 -16.96 -9.30 14.73
CA LYS A 57 -16.93 -10.57 14.00
C LYS A 57 -17.87 -11.56 14.65
N LEU A 58 -18.41 -12.48 13.85
CA LEU A 58 -19.16 -13.63 14.35
C LEU A 58 -18.19 -14.81 14.50
N VAL A 59 -18.12 -15.38 15.69
CA VAL A 59 -17.24 -16.52 16.00
C VAL A 59 -18.10 -17.75 16.27
N ARG A 60 -17.85 -18.82 15.51
CA ARG A 60 -18.45 -20.14 15.74
C ARG A 60 -17.68 -20.85 16.86
N CYS A 61 -18.39 -21.38 17.85
CA CYS A 61 -17.82 -22.08 18.99
C CYS A 61 -18.49 -23.45 19.16
N GLU A 62 -17.73 -24.44 19.65
CA GLU A 62 -18.25 -25.76 19.98
C GLU A 62 -18.27 -25.97 21.50
N ASP A 63 -19.07 -26.93 21.95
CA ASP A 63 -19.27 -27.17 23.38
C ASP A 63 -17.98 -27.64 24.07
N GLY A 64 -17.63 -27.01 25.19
CA GLY A 64 -16.38 -27.29 25.91
C GLY A 64 -15.20 -26.40 25.50
N TRP A 65 -15.32 -25.56 24.47
CA TRP A 65 -14.31 -24.53 24.18
C TRP A 65 -14.07 -23.64 25.40
N THR A 66 -12.83 -23.24 25.58
CA THR A 66 -12.41 -22.14 26.45
C THR A 66 -12.49 -20.81 25.71
N VAL A 67 -12.50 -19.71 26.45
CA VAL A 67 -12.16 -18.36 26.01
C VAL A 67 -10.71 -18.36 25.50
N LYS A 68 -9.86 -19.29 25.95
CA LYS A 68 -8.54 -19.52 25.37
C LYS A 68 -8.63 -20.17 24.00
N ASP A 69 -9.69 -20.90 23.68
CA ASP A 69 -9.97 -21.46 22.34
C ASP A 69 -10.67 -20.45 21.42
N ILE A 70 -11.70 -19.72 21.90
CA ILE A 70 -12.28 -18.56 21.17
C ILE A 70 -11.15 -17.63 20.78
N ILE A 71 -10.36 -17.25 21.77
CA ILE A 71 -9.27 -16.33 21.58
C ILE A 71 -8.03 -17.11 21.12
N HIS A 72 -7.97 -18.44 20.93
CA HIS A 72 -6.91 -19.02 20.07
C HIS A 72 -7.18 -18.74 18.60
N GLY A 73 -8.46 -18.57 18.24
CA GLY A 73 -8.87 -17.91 17.01
C GLY A 73 -8.62 -16.38 16.97
N VAL A 74 -8.25 -15.72 18.09
CA VAL A 74 -8.22 -14.23 18.22
C VAL A 74 -7.11 -13.64 19.17
N LEU A 75 -6.09 -14.40 19.64
CA LEU A 75 -4.98 -14.07 20.61
C LEU A 75 -5.08 -14.29 22.20
N SER A 76 -5.63 -15.42 22.72
CA SER A 76 -5.53 -16.11 24.07
C SER A 76 -5.92 -15.51 25.47
N SER A 77 -6.80 -16.18 26.28
CA SER A 77 -6.77 -16.35 27.78
C SER A 77 -7.92 -17.26 28.38
N ASP A 78 -7.77 -17.88 29.57
CA ASP A 78 -8.54 -19.09 30.05
C ASP A 78 -9.88 -18.91 30.84
N LEU A 79 -11.04 -19.26 30.25
CA LEU A 79 -12.35 -19.51 30.95
C LEU A 79 -13.37 -20.27 30.04
N THR A 80 -14.16 -21.26 30.44
CA THR A 80 -15.03 -21.99 29.46
C THR A 80 -16.25 -21.23 28.92
N VAL A 81 -16.47 -21.29 27.59
CA VAL A 81 -17.59 -20.61 26.89
C VAL A 81 -18.93 -21.14 27.38
N SER A 82 -19.10 -22.46 27.41
CA SER A 82 -20.31 -23.11 27.91
C SER A 82 -20.63 -22.70 29.37
N GLU A 83 -19.63 -22.33 30.17
CA GLU A 83 -19.82 -21.85 31.56
C GLU A 83 -20.20 -20.37 31.61
N LEU A 84 -19.51 -19.52 30.84
CA LEU A 84 -19.82 -18.08 30.70
C LEU A 84 -21.27 -17.88 30.21
N THR A 85 -21.61 -18.53 29.10
CA THR A 85 -22.92 -18.47 28.46
C THR A 85 -24.01 -19.00 29.39
N ARG A 86 -23.79 -20.15 30.06
CA ARG A 86 -24.74 -20.71 31.03
C ARG A 86 -24.95 -19.80 32.26
N ARG A 87 -23.92 -19.09 32.72
CA ARG A 87 -23.96 -18.29 33.95
C ARG A 87 -24.63 -16.93 33.78
N TYR A 88 -24.52 -16.32 32.60
CA TYR A 88 -25.03 -14.96 32.34
C TYR A 88 -26.33 -14.92 31.51
N GLU A 89 -26.53 -15.79 30.51
CA GLU A 89 -27.77 -15.81 29.71
C GLU A 89 -28.99 -16.38 30.45
N GLN A 90 -28.80 -17.01 31.62
CA GLN A 90 -29.91 -17.35 32.51
C GLN A 90 -30.62 -16.13 33.12
N GLN A 91 -30.03 -14.93 33.01
CA GLN A 91 -30.55 -13.70 33.60
C GLN A 91 -31.13 -12.73 32.55
N HIS A 92 -30.64 -12.77 31.31
CA HIS A 92 -30.94 -11.80 30.24
C HIS A 92 -30.84 -12.43 28.86
N LEU A 93 -31.64 -11.95 27.90
CA LEU A 93 -31.66 -12.44 26.51
C LEU A 93 -30.34 -12.18 25.77
N GLU A 94 -29.94 -13.06 24.84
CA GLU A 94 -28.68 -12.96 24.06
C GLU A 94 -28.45 -11.56 23.44
N ALA A 95 -29.52 -10.89 22.98
CA ALA A 95 -29.45 -9.57 22.34
C ALA A 95 -29.13 -8.40 23.31
N GLU A 96 -29.19 -8.61 24.62
CA GLU A 96 -28.83 -7.62 25.65
C GLU A 96 -27.32 -7.66 25.98
N TRP A 97 -26.62 -8.71 25.55
CA TRP A 97 -25.19 -8.91 25.83
C TRP A 97 -24.28 -8.39 24.71
N ARG A 98 -23.09 -7.94 25.10
CA ARG A 98 -22.03 -7.44 24.22
C ARG A 98 -20.68 -7.94 24.72
N TYR A 99 -19.89 -8.53 23.82
CA TYR A 99 -18.53 -8.97 24.09
C TYR A 99 -17.55 -8.01 23.40
N ASP A 100 -16.60 -7.43 24.14
CA ASP A 100 -15.57 -6.54 23.59
C ASP A 100 -14.17 -7.11 23.86
N LEU A 101 -13.38 -7.30 22.81
CA LEU A 101 -11.96 -7.63 22.94
C LEU A 101 -11.18 -6.40 23.43
N ARG A 102 -10.42 -6.54 24.52
CA ARG A 102 -9.70 -5.42 25.14
C ARG A 102 -8.32 -5.86 25.65
N LEU A 103 -7.32 -4.99 25.51
CA LEU A 103 -6.07 -5.11 26.26
C LEU A 103 -6.36 -4.73 27.72
N ARG A 104 -6.21 -5.71 28.62
CA ARG A 104 -6.44 -5.53 30.06
C ARG A 104 -5.15 -5.56 30.88
N TYR A 105 -4.25 -6.50 30.57
CA TYR A 105 -2.96 -6.65 31.26
C TYR A 105 -1.88 -5.89 30.47
N ILE A 106 -1.48 -4.72 30.96
CA ILE A 106 -0.62 -3.77 30.24
C ILE A 106 0.77 -3.76 30.89
N PRO A 107 1.88 -4.09 30.18
CA PRO A 107 3.23 -4.05 30.75
C PRO A 107 3.63 -2.65 31.26
N SER A 108 4.49 -2.56 32.28
CA SER A 108 5.04 -1.27 32.75
C SER A 108 5.80 -0.52 31.65
N ASP A 109 6.48 -1.26 30.80
CA ASP A 109 7.25 -0.84 29.63
C ASP A 109 6.47 -0.96 28.30
N PHE A 110 5.12 -0.91 28.33
CA PHE A 110 4.29 -1.15 27.13
C PHE A 110 4.67 -0.28 25.92
N MET A 111 5.15 0.95 26.14
CA MET A 111 5.57 1.83 25.04
C MET A 111 6.77 1.29 24.25
N GLU A 112 7.69 0.58 24.91
CA GLU A 112 8.83 -0.06 24.24
C GLU A 112 8.47 -1.49 23.79
N LYS A 113 7.70 -2.26 24.56
CA LYS A 113 7.25 -3.60 24.15
C LYS A 113 6.35 -3.60 22.92
N PHE A 114 5.40 -2.66 22.82
CA PHE A 114 4.50 -2.54 21.67
C PHE A 114 5.12 -1.72 20.51
N LYS A 115 6.38 -1.29 20.63
CA LYS A 115 7.06 -0.46 19.61
C LYS A 115 7.28 -1.21 18.30
N GLU A 116 7.57 -2.50 18.40
CA GLU A 116 7.74 -3.40 17.26
C GLU A 116 6.40 -4.00 16.83
N ASP A 117 5.50 -4.31 17.79
CA ASP A 117 4.11 -4.66 17.51
C ASP A 117 3.19 -3.43 17.37
N ARG A 118 3.31 -2.81 16.19
CA ARG A 118 2.48 -1.67 15.78
C ARG A 118 0.98 -1.98 15.79
N THR A 119 0.56 -3.23 15.65
CA THR A 119 -0.86 -3.61 15.65
C THR A 119 -1.42 -3.46 17.05
N THR A 120 -0.75 -4.06 18.04
CA THR A 120 -1.12 -3.95 19.46
C THR A 120 -1.04 -2.52 19.97
N MET A 121 0.00 -1.76 19.59
CA MET A 121 0.10 -0.32 19.90
C MET A 121 -1.11 0.48 19.40
N LEU A 122 -1.52 0.27 18.14
CA LEU A 122 -2.65 0.99 17.55
C LEU A 122 -4.00 0.52 18.10
N TYR A 123 -4.14 -0.75 18.46
CA TYR A 123 -5.34 -1.26 19.14
C TYR A 123 -5.51 -0.64 20.52
N PHE A 124 -4.44 -0.66 21.33
CA PHE A 124 -4.44 -0.06 22.66
C PHE A 124 -4.69 1.45 22.60
N TYR A 125 -4.08 2.15 21.63
CA TYR A 125 -4.38 3.56 21.37
C TYR A 125 -5.87 3.82 21.10
N GLN A 126 -6.51 3.00 20.25
CA GLN A 126 -7.93 3.15 19.95
C GLN A 126 -8.81 2.84 21.16
N GLN A 127 -8.43 1.86 21.99
CA GLN A 127 -9.12 1.53 23.24
C GLN A 127 -9.11 2.72 24.20
N VAL A 128 -7.91 3.23 24.53
CA VAL A 128 -7.74 4.37 25.44
C VAL A 128 -8.44 5.62 24.89
N ARG A 129 -8.40 5.86 23.57
CA ARG A 129 -9.15 6.96 22.95
C ARG A 129 -10.67 6.75 23.03
N SER A 130 -11.17 5.52 22.89
CA SER A 130 -12.59 5.21 23.02
C SER A 130 -13.09 5.46 24.44
N ASP A 131 -12.34 5.00 25.45
CA ASP A 131 -12.67 5.21 26.85
C ASP A 131 -12.61 6.70 27.21
N TYR A 132 -11.61 7.43 26.70
CA TYR A 132 -11.53 8.89 26.82
C TYR A 132 -12.81 9.56 26.29
N MET A 133 -13.17 9.31 25.02
CA MET A 133 -14.32 9.94 24.37
C MET A 133 -15.67 9.61 25.05
N GLN A 134 -15.80 8.44 25.69
CA GLN A 134 -17.04 7.99 26.31
C GLN A 134 -17.18 8.37 27.80
N GLN A 135 -16.08 8.39 28.57
CA GLN A 135 -16.13 8.41 30.04
C GLN A 135 -15.33 9.53 30.71
N TYR A 136 -14.39 10.17 29.99
CA TYR A 136 -13.45 11.14 30.56
C TYR A 136 -13.37 12.47 29.80
N ALA A 137 -13.91 12.57 28.60
CA ALA A 137 -13.81 13.80 27.80
C ALA A 137 -14.54 15.01 28.43
N SER A 138 -15.58 14.77 29.24
CA SER A 138 -16.24 15.79 30.07
C SER A 138 -15.49 16.18 31.35
N LYS A 139 -14.40 15.48 31.68
CA LYS A 139 -13.56 15.70 32.88
C LYS A 139 -12.24 16.43 32.57
N VAL A 140 -11.91 16.62 31.29
CA VAL A 140 -10.71 17.35 30.87
C VAL A 140 -11.06 18.80 30.51
N SER A 141 -10.06 19.69 30.50
CA SER A 141 -10.26 21.07 30.05
C SER A 141 -10.39 21.16 28.53
N ASP A 142 -11.10 22.19 28.05
CA ASP A 142 -11.22 22.51 26.61
C ASP A 142 -9.86 22.52 25.90
N GLY A 143 -8.83 23.06 26.57
CA GLY A 143 -7.46 23.09 26.05
C GLY A 143 -6.87 21.69 25.85
N MET A 144 -7.06 20.76 26.80
CA MET A 144 -6.59 19.39 26.66
C MET A 144 -7.41 18.61 25.62
N ALA A 145 -8.73 18.80 25.57
CA ALA A 145 -9.58 18.20 24.54
C ALA A 145 -9.19 18.67 23.12
N LEU A 146 -8.86 19.96 22.94
CA LEU A 146 -8.31 20.48 21.69
C LEU A 146 -6.97 19.81 21.32
N GLN A 147 -6.08 19.61 22.30
CA GLN A 147 -4.80 18.95 22.06
C GLN A 147 -4.97 17.49 21.61
N LEU A 148 -5.76 16.70 22.36
CA LEU A 148 -6.03 15.30 22.08
C LEU A 148 -6.72 15.10 20.71
N GLY A 149 -7.71 15.93 20.38
CA GLY A 149 -8.38 15.88 19.09
C GLY A 149 -7.48 16.30 17.91
N CYS A 150 -6.63 17.33 18.08
CA CYS A 150 -5.66 17.70 17.04
C CYS A 150 -4.60 16.62 16.80
N LEU A 151 -4.18 15.89 17.85
CA LEU A 151 -3.30 14.72 17.71
C LEU A 151 -3.99 13.59 16.94
N GLU A 152 -5.28 13.32 17.20
CA GLU A 152 -6.03 12.34 16.41
C GLU A 152 -6.16 12.78 14.95
N ILE A 153 -6.45 14.05 14.64
CA ILE A 153 -6.54 14.52 13.25
C ILE A 153 -5.21 14.29 12.51
N ARG A 154 -4.06 14.60 13.14
CA ARG A 154 -2.72 14.38 12.54
C ARG A 154 -2.40 12.90 12.35
N ARG A 155 -2.79 12.05 13.31
CA ARG A 155 -2.61 10.59 13.26
C ARG A 155 -3.51 9.93 12.20
N PHE A 156 -4.76 10.37 12.13
CA PHE A 156 -5.80 9.84 11.23
C PHE A 156 -5.51 10.23 9.77
N TYR A 157 -5.25 11.52 9.51
CA TYR A 157 -4.86 12.03 8.19
C TYR A 157 -3.33 12.08 8.05
N LYS A 158 -2.67 10.94 8.28
CA LYS A 158 -1.20 10.83 8.29
C LYS A 158 -0.49 11.34 7.02
N ASP A 159 -1.16 11.31 5.86
CA ASP A 159 -0.61 11.74 4.57
C ASP A 159 -0.91 13.23 4.25
N MET A 160 -1.74 13.91 5.05
CA MET A 160 -2.08 15.32 4.85
C MET A 160 -0.86 16.22 5.10
N ASN A 161 -0.67 17.26 4.28
CA ASN A 161 0.43 18.19 4.46
C ASN A 161 0.30 19.05 5.74
N PRO A 162 1.38 19.65 6.28
CA PRO A 162 1.34 20.37 7.56
C PRO A 162 0.39 21.56 7.60
N SER A 163 0.24 22.31 6.50
CA SER A 163 -0.71 23.43 6.37
C SER A 163 -2.10 22.99 5.90
N GLY A 164 -2.39 21.69 5.89
CA GLY A 164 -3.59 21.13 5.27
C GLY A 164 -4.91 21.69 5.81
N LEU A 165 -4.96 22.03 7.10
CA LEU A 165 -6.14 22.62 7.75
C LEU A 165 -6.20 24.16 7.68
N GLU A 166 -5.16 24.84 7.19
CA GLU A 166 -5.19 26.31 7.00
C GLU A 166 -6.16 26.70 5.88
N LYS A 167 -6.29 25.84 4.86
CA LYS A 167 -7.26 26.00 3.76
C LYS A 167 -8.69 25.85 4.25
N LYS A 168 -9.52 26.87 3.95
CA LYS A 168 -10.93 26.92 4.35
C LYS A 168 -11.75 25.73 3.84
N SER A 169 -11.58 25.32 2.58
CA SER A 169 -12.30 24.18 1.99
C SER A 169 -11.93 22.85 2.67
N ASN A 170 -10.64 22.63 2.94
CA ASN A 170 -10.15 21.46 3.69
C ASN A 170 -10.71 21.39 5.12
N PHE A 171 -10.83 22.52 5.82
CA PHE A 171 -11.48 22.53 7.14
C PHE A 171 -12.99 22.29 7.03
N GLU A 172 -13.66 22.88 6.05
CA GLU A 172 -15.11 22.69 5.86
C GLU A 172 -15.48 21.24 5.50
N LEU A 173 -14.58 20.50 4.84
CA LEU A 173 -14.69 19.07 4.66
C LEU A 173 -14.68 18.31 6.00
N LEU A 174 -13.74 18.63 6.90
CA LEU A 174 -13.67 18.03 8.23
C LEU A 174 -14.93 18.36 9.05
N GLU A 175 -15.40 19.60 8.97
CA GLU A 175 -16.52 20.14 9.72
C GLU A 175 -17.88 19.55 9.30
N LYS A 176 -18.14 19.46 7.98
CA LYS A 176 -19.46 19.09 7.44
C LYS A 176 -19.57 17.63 7.04
N ASP A 177 -18.50 17.06 6.46
CA ASP A 177 -18.55 15.75 5.81
C ASP A 177 -17.87 14.67 6.66
N VAL A 178 -17.02 15.01 7.63
CA VAL A 178 -16.45 14.05 8.59
C VAL A 178 -17.15 14.10 9.95
N GLY A 179 -17.54 15.30 10.38
CA GLY A 179 -18.00 15.56 11.74
C GLY A 179 -16.83 15.86 12.67
N LEU A 180 -16.91 16.98 13.42
CA LEU A 180 -15.92 17.32 14.45
C LEU A 180 -16.05 16.41 15.68
N ASP A 181 -17.21 15.81 15.90
CA ASP A 181 -17.51 14.90 17.02
C ASP A 181 -16.76 13.55 16.95
N LEU A 182 -16.19 13.21 15.78
CA LEU A 182 -15.23 12.12 15.66
C LEU A 182 -13.89 12.44 16.38
N PHE A 183 -13.51 13.71 16.48
CA PHE A 183 -12.20 14.14 16.98
C PHE A 183 -12.27 14.85 18.33
N PHE A 184 -13.40 15.49 18.64
CA PHE A 184 -13.59 16.36 19.79
C PHE A 184 -14.87 15.99 20.55
N PRO A 185 -14.89 16.07 21.88
CA PRO A 185 -16.12 15.87 22.65
C PRO A 185 -17.18 16.92 22.32
N ARG A 186 -18.46 16.54 22.46
CA ARG A 186 -19.59 17.45 22.19
C ARG A 186 -19.57 18.65 23.11
N GLU A 187 -19.16 18.45 24.35
CA GLU A 187 -18.95 19.48 25.37
C GLU A 187 -18.03 20.61 24.86
N LEU A 188 -16.94 20.28 24.15
CA LEU A 188 -16.03 21.26 23.55
C LEU A 188 -16.61 21.91 22.27
N ILE A 189 -17.38 21.15 21.50
CA ILE A 189 -18.02 21.66 20.27
C ILE A 189 -19.12 22.67 20.62
N ASP A 190 -19.90 22.38 21.67
CA ASP A 190 -21.03 23.17 22.12
C ASP A 190 -20.62 24.33 23.05
N SER A 191 -19.43 24.29 23.69
CA SER A 191 -18.95 25.36 24.59
C SER A 191 -18.66 26.69 23.87
N MET A 192 -18.50 26.68 22.54
CA MET A 192 -18.06 27.85 21.78
C MET A 192 -18.62 27.94 20.36
N LYS A 193 -18.59 29.14 19.78
CA LYS A 193 -19.04 29.34 18.40
C LYS A 193 -18.11 28.64 17.41
N LEU A 194 -18.67 27.94 16.42
CA LEU A 194 -17.95 27.17 15.39
C LEU A 194 -16.78 27.93 14.73
N LYS A 195 -16.91 29.24 14.47
CA LYS A 195 -15.83 30.08 13.92
C LYS A 195 -14.64 30.27 14.88
N GLN A 196 -14.90 30.29 16.19
CA GLN A 196 -13.86 30.33 17.23
C GLN A 196 -13.21 28.96 17.38
N LEU A 197 -14.02 27.88 17.43
CA LEU A 197 -13.53 26.49 17.46
C LEU A 197 -12.59 26.20 16.29
N ARG A 198 -13.00 26.53 15.06
CA ARG A 198 -12.17 26.42 13.84
C ARG A 198 -10.81 27.08 14.02
N LYS A 199 -10.79 28.33 14.52
CA LYS A 199 -9.53 29.07 14.75
C LYS A 199 -8.64 28.37 15.78
N MET A 200 -9.22 27.88 16.88
CA MET A 200 -8.44 27.18 17.92
C MET A 200 -7.89 25.85 17.41
N ILE A 201 -8.69 25.05 16.68
CA ILE A 201 -8.21 23.80 16.06
C ILE A 201 -7.06 24.08 15.09
N GLN A 202 -7.19 25.08 14.21
CA GLN A 202 -6.11 25.46 13.28
C GLN A 202 -4.81 25.86 14.02
N GLN A 203 -4.93 26.67 15.08
CA GLN A 203 -3.79 27.11 15.88
C GLN A 203 -3.12 25.96 16.66
N THR A 204 -3.91 25.10 17.30
CA THR A 204 -3.39 23.93 18.05
C THR A 204 -2.80 22.88 17.11
N PHE A 205 -3.43 22.60 15.97
CA PHE A 205 -2.96 21.64 14.99
C PHE A 205 -1.59 22.02 14.41
N GLN A 206 -1.31 23.31 14.20
CA GLN A 206 -0.04 23.78 13.66
C GLN A 206 1.16 23.26 14.48
N GLY A 207 1.04 23.20 15.81
CA GLY A 207 2.07 22.66 16.73
C GLY A 207 2.27 21.13 16.67
N TYR A 208 1.39 20.39 15.98
CA TYR A 208 1.48 18.94 15.75
C TYR A 208 1.59 18.58 14.27
N SER A 209 1.51 19.57 13.37
CA SER A 209 1.32 19.40 11.93
C SER A 209 2.38 18.56 11.22
N THR A 210 3.58 18.45 11.78
CA THR A 210 4.73 17.69 11.26
C THR A 210 4.95 16.33 11.93
N LEU A 211 4.17 15.98 12.96
CA LEU A 211 4.35 14.75 13.72
C LEU A 211 3.97 13.51 12.90
N LYS A 212 4.76 12.45 13.05
CA LYS A 212 4.47 11.10 12.52
C LYS A 212 3.41 10.40 13.37
N GLN A 213 2.80 9.36 12.81
CA GLN A 213 1.72 8.61 13.45
C GLN A 213 2.08 8.12 14.86
N ASP A 214 3.28 7.57 15.03
CA ASP A 214 3.70 6.96 16.29
C ASP A 214 4.09 8.04 17.34
N GLU A 215 4.59 9.19 16.88
CA GLU A 215 4.81 10.39 17.71
C GLU A 215 3.48 10.99 18.21
N CYS A 216 2.44 10.99 17.37
CA CYS A 216 1.09 11.40 17.79
C CYS A 216 0.51 10.46 18.86
N VAL A 217 0.68 9.15 18.70
CA VAL A 217 0.23 8.14 19.68
C VAL A 217 0.95 8.32 21.02
N ALA A 218 2.29 8.41 21.00
CA ALA A 218 3.09 8.66 22.20
C ALA A 218 2.70 9.97 22.90
N LYS A 219 2.50 11.05 22.13
CA LYS A 219 2.13 12.35 22.69
C LYS A 219 0.69 12.37 23.25
N PHE A 220 -0.24 11.63 22.64
CA PHE A 220 -1.61 11.48 23.14
C PHE A 220 -1.62 10.76 24.50
N PHE A 221 -0.91 9.64 24.63
CA PHE A 221 -0.75 8.93 25.91
C PHE A 221 -0.16 9.86 26.98
N ASN A 222 0.93 10.56 26.67
CA ASN A 222 1.60 11.49 27.60
C ASN A 222 0.74 12.71 27.99
N THR A 223 -0.17 13.16 27.13
CA THR A 223 -1.12 14.24 27.45
C THR A 223 -2.25 13.70 28.34
N LEU A 224 -2.84 12.55 28.01
CA LEU A 224 -3.96 11.98 28.75
C LEU A 224 -3.56 11.49 30.16
N ALA A 225 -2.35 10.91 30.29
CA ALA A 225 -1.81 10.40 31.56
C ALA A 225 -1.70 11.45 32.67
N GLN A 226 -1.74 12.75 32.33
CA GLN A 226 -1.71 13.86 33.29
C GLN A 226 -3.01 13.99 34.10
N CYS A 227 -4.11 13.35 33.67
CA CYS A 227 -5.43 13.44 34.29
C CYS A 227 -6.17 12.10 34.41
N TYR A 228 -5.76 11.07 33.66
CA TYR A 228 -6.39 9.76 33.65
C TYR A 228 -5.34 8.66 33.53
N SER A 229 -5.31 7.74 34.51
CA SER A 229 -4.49 6.54 34.42
C SER A 229 -5.27 5.43 33.71
N PHE A 230 -4.89 5.19 32.45
CA PHE A 230 -5.47 4.17 31.57
C PHE A 230 -4.71 2.83 31.61
N THR A 231 -3.74 2.68 32.52
CA THR A 231 -2.94 1.47 32.72
C THR A 231 -3.24 0.74 34.02
N GLN A 232 -4.19 1.24 34.82
CA GLN A 232 -4.59 0.67 36.11
C GLN A 232 -6.12 0.65 36.25
N GLU A 233 -6.65 -0.32 36.99
CA GLU A 233 -8.05 -0.37 37.44
C GLU A 233 -8.09 -0.12 38.96
N SER A 234 -9.04 0.69 39.43
CA SER A 234 -9.24 1.01 40.86
C SER A 234 -10.55 0.42 41.37
N PHE A 235 -10.51 -0.26 42.52
CA PHE A 235 -11.66 -0.96 43.10
C PHE A 235 -11.90 -0.57 44.55
N ALA A 236 -13.05 0.06 44.82
CA ALA A 236 -13.51 0.35 46.18
C ALA A 236 -13.87 -0.95 46.92
N CYS A 237 -13.19 -1.21 48.04
CA CYS A 237 -13.35 -2.42 48.85
C CYS A 237 -13.10 -2.12 50.35
N GLN A 238 -13.30 -3.10 51.22
CA GLN A 238 -13.06 -2.95 52.67
C GLN A 238 -12.11 -4.03 53.17
N LEU A 239 -11.08 -3.65 53.94
CA LEU A 239 -10.15 -4.62 54.54
C LEU A 239 -10.87 -5.53 55.54
N VAL A 240 -10.61 -6.84 55.47
CA VAL A 240 -11.20 -7.84 56.39
C VAL A 240 -10.50 -7.84 57.75
N HIS A 241 -9.29 -7.28 57.84
CA HIS A 241 -8.48 -7.28 59.07
C HIS A 241 -8.24 -5.83 59.54
N GLY A 242 -9.00 -5.42 60.57
CA GLY A 242 -8.92 -4.09 61.18
C GLY A 242 -10.30 -3.48 61.44
N TRP A 243 -10.33 -2.18 61.73
CA TRP A 243 -11.57 -1.40 61.60
C TRP A 243 -11.99 -1.43 60.11
N SER A 244 -13.29 -1.49 59.83
CA SER A 244 -13.83 -1.60 58.46
C SER A 244 -13.67 -0.30 57.67
N ILE A 245 -12.43 -0.01 57.26
CA ILE A 245 -12.06 1.15 56.47
C ILE A 245 -12.27 0.80 54.99
N THR A 246 -13.07 1.62 54.30
CA THR A 246 -13.19 1.58 52.84
C THR A 246 -11.91 2.14 52.22
N ILE A 247 -11.34 1.41 51.27
CA ILE A 247 -10.10 1.73 50.57
C ILE A 247 -10.30 1.48 49.07
N ASP A 248 -9.53 2.17 48.23
CA ASP A 248 -9.39 1.79 46.83
C ASP A 248 -8.16 0.89 46.66
N LEU A 249 -8.36 -0.31 46.14
CA LEU A 249 -7.26 -1.13 45.62
C LEU A 249 -7.00 -0.73 44.18
N VAL A 250 -5.80 -0.21 43.93
CA VAL A 250 -5.29 0.16 42.60
C VAL A 250 -4.44 -1.00 42.10
N ILE A 251 -4.82 -1.58 40.97
CA ILE A 251 -4.15 -2.72 40.35
C ILE A 251 -3.71 -2.31 38.94
N GLY A 252 -2.41 -2.34 38.69
CA GLY A 252 -1.80 -1.97 37.42
C GLY A 252 -0.38 -2.54 37.32
N PRO A 253 0.41 -2.21 36.28
CA PRO A 253 1.72 -2.82 36.04
C PRO A 253 2.70 -2.79 37.22
N GLU A 254 2.63 -1.74 38.05
CA GLU A 254 3.50 -1.53 39.22
C GLU A 254 3.15 -2.43 40.42
N GLY A 255 2.06 -3.22 40.34
CA GLY A 255 1.62 -4.14 41.38
C GLY A 255 0.23 -3.84 41.94
N ILE A 256 -0.02 -4.35 43.14
CA ILE A 256 -1.23 -4.12 43.93
C ILE A 256 -0.92 -3.03 44.96
N SER A 257 -1.64 -1.90 44.90
CA SER A 257 -1.48 -0.77 45.81
C SER A 257 -2.78 -0.39 46.50
N GLN A 258 -2.69 0.17 47.70
CA GLN A 258 -3.80 0.77 48.44
C GLN A 258 -3.79 2.28 48.26
N GLN A 259 -4.97 2.88 48.04
CA GLN A 259 -5.19 4.31 48.07
C GLN A 259 -6.37 4.65 48.99
N THR A 260 -6.22 5.70 49.81
CA THR A 260 -7.31 6.37 50.51
C THR A 260 -7.54 7.76 49.92
N GLU A 261 -8.70 8.39 50.16
CA GLU A 261 -9.03 9.71 49.62
C GLU A 261 -7.86 10.71 49.77
N ASN A 262 -7.44 11.30 48.65
CA ASN A 262 -6.36 12.30 48.54
C ASN A 262 -4.95 11.85 48.99
N SER A 263 -4.70 10.54 49.12
CA SER A 263 -3.36 9.99 49.40
C SER A 263 -2.62 9.51 48.14
N THR A 264 -1.29 9.43 48.22
CA THR A 264 -0.46 8.71 47.24
C THR A 264 -0.62 7.20 47.41
N PRO A 265 -0.80 6.40 46.34
CA PRO A 265 -0.89 4.95 46.45
C PRO A 265 0.30 4.32 47.19
N VAL A 266 0.02 3.41 48.12
CA VAL A 266 1.00 2.65 48.89
C VAL A 266 1.03 1.22 48.35
N CYS A 267 2.18 0.78 47.84
CA CYS A 267 2.33 -0.57 47.31
C CYS A 267 2.18 -1.62 48.44
N LEU A 268 1.30 -2.60 48.21
CA LEU A 268 1.07 -3.75 49.09
C LEU A 268 1.84 -4.99 48.65
N ALA A 269 1.89 -5.25 47.34
CA ALA A 269 2.59 -6.41 46.78
C ALA A 269 2.92 -6.24 45.29
N ALA A 270 4.08 -6.74 44.86
CA ALA A 270 4.38 -7.01 43.46
C ALA A 270 3.81 -8.37 43.02
N PHE A 271 3.44 -8.50 41.74
CA PHE A 271 2.85 -9.75 41.21
C PHE A 271 3.75 -10.99 41.35
N THR A 272 5.08 -10.81 41.35
CA THR A 272 6.05 -11.89 41.57
C THR A 272 5.95 -12.52 42.97
N GLN A 273 5.38 -11.80 43.94
CA GLN A 273 5.16 -12.26 45.31
C GLN A 273 3.82 -12.98 45.48
N VAL A 274 2.90 -12.92 44.51
CA VAL A 274 1.61 -13.60 44.59
C VAL A 274 1.81 -15.11 44.45
N ARG A 275 1.09 -15.90 45.26
CA ARG A 275 1.20 -17.37 45.31
C ARG A 275 -0.11 -18.09 45.07
N SER A 276 -1.24 -17.53 45.48
CA SER A 276 -2.58 -18.00 45.10
C SER A 276 -3.63 -16.91 45.31
N ILE A 277 -4.71 -17.01 44.53
CA ILE A 277 -5.85 -16.09 44.54
C ILE A 277 -7.10 -16.93 44.77
N SER A 278 -8.03 -16.46 45.61
CA SER A 278 -9.29 -17.15 45.87
C SER A 278 -10.44 -16.16 46.09
N CYS A 279 -11.62 -16.53 45.61
CA CYS A 279 -12.86 -15.78 45.81
C CYS A 279 -13.87 -16.66 46.55
N SER A 280 -14.57 -16.09 47.52
CA SER A 280 -15.67 -16.75 48.23
C SER A 280 -16.88 -15.82 48.29
N ALA A 281 -18.08 -16.38 48.13
CA ALA A 281 -19.33 -15.64 48.19
C ALA A 281 -19.88 -15.65 49.62
N GLU A 282 -20.30 -14.50 50.11
CA GLU A 282 -20.91 -14.32 51.42
C GLU A 282 -22.44 -14.44 51.35
N SER A 283 -23.07 -14.82 52.47
CA SER A 283 -24.52 -15.05 52.54
C SER A 283 -25.38 -13.79 52.30
N ASP A 284 -24.77 -12.61 52.33
CA ASP A 284 -25.43 -11.31 52.10
C ASP A 284 -25.25 -10.78 50.66
N GLY A 285 -24.65 -11.57 49.76
CA GLY A 285 -24.41 -11.22 48.36
C GLY A 285 -23.08 -10.51 48.09
N ARG A 286 -22.33 -10.15 49.14
CA ARG A 286 -20.94 -9.69 48.99
C ARG A 286 -20.01 -10.87 48.68
N ALA A 287 -18.74 -10.56 48.44
CA ALA A 287 -17.71 -11.59 48.28
C ALA A 287 -16.40 -11.17 48.96
N VAL A 288 -15.60 -12.15 49.35
CA VAL A 288 -14.24 -11.95 49.85
C VAL A 288 -13.24 -12.41 48.80
N LEU A 289 -12.34 -11.51 48.41
CA LEU A 289 -11.13 -11.82 47.65
C LEU A 289 -9.97 -11.97 48.63
N THR A 290 -9.29 -13.12 48.55
CA THR A 290 -8.11 -13.43 49.37
C THR A 290 -6.92 -13.74 48.47
N VAL A 291 -5.86 -12.95 48.62
CA VAL A 291 -4.60 -13.05 47.86
C VAL A 291 -3.47 -13.44 48.81
N HIS A 292 -2.84 -14.58 48.56
CA HIS A 292 -1.68 -15.05 49.33
C HIS A 292 -0.40 -14.44 48.75
N ILE A 293 0.32 -13.69 49.59
CA ILE A 293 1.54 -12.95 49.25
C ILE A 293 2.71 -13.60 50.00
N GLU A 294 3.78 -13.92 49.29
CA GLU A 294 5.01 -14.48 49.84
C GLU A 294 5.68 -13.51 50.82
N GLY A 295 6.04 -14.02 52.01
CA GLY A 295 6.64 -13.23 53.09
C GLY A 295 5.63 -12.48 53.97
N ALA A 296 4.36 -12.39 53.58
CA ALA A 296 3.31 -11.82 54.43
C ALA A 296 2.88 -12.80 55.53
N GLN A 297 2.67 -12.30 56.75
CA GLN A 297 2.22 -13.11 57.90
C GLN A 297 0.73 -13.49 57.82
N GLN A 298 -0.06 -12.73 57.04
CA GLN A 298 -1.48 -12.96 56.78
C GLN A 298 -1.77 -12.63 55.31
N PRO A 299 -2.73 -13.31 54.64
CA PRO A 299 -3.09 -13.01 53.27
C PRO A 299 -3.87 -11.69 53.17
N LEU A 300 -3.70 -10.96 52.06
CA LEU A 300 -4.49 -9.77 51.77
C LEU A 300 -5.93 -10.20 51.50
N SER A 301 -6.84 -9.87 52.42
CA SER A 301 -8.26 -10.22 52.32
C SER A 301 -9.13 -8.96 52.32
N VAL A 302 -9.97 -8.82 51.31
CA VAL A 302 -10.87 -7.67 51.12
C VAL A 302 -12.31 -8.11 50.84
N ASN A 303 -13.25 -7.43 51.51
CA ASN A 303 -14.68 -7.50 51.23
C ASN A 303 -15.00 -6.64 50.01
N ILE A 304 -15.75 -7.21 49.08
CA ILE A 304 -16.10 -6.64 47.77
C ILE A 304 -17.64 -6.66 47.61
N PRO A 305 -18.27 -5.66 46.97
CA PRO A 305 -19.73 -5.57 46.86
C PRO A 305 -20.44 -6.74 46.17
N SER A 306 -19.74 -7.53 45.34
CA SER A 306 -20.31 -8.70 44.67
C SER A 306 -19.25 -9.71 44.24
N LEU A 307 -19.67 -10.97 44.04
CA LEU A 307 -18.81 -12.03 43.50
C LEU A 307 -18.25 -11.70 42.10
N ALA A 308 -19.04 -11.05 41.24
CA ALA A 308 -18.60 -10.69 39.89
C ALA A 308 -17.42 -9.68 39.91
N VAL A 309 -17.44 -8.71 40.83
CA VAL A 309 -16.31 -7.77 41.01
C VAL A 309 -15.09 -8.50 41.58
N ALA A 310 -15.29 -9.45 42.51
CA ALA A 310 -14.20 -10.26 43.05
C ALA A 310 -13.54 -11.15 41.97
N GLU A 311 -14.34 -11.78 41.10
CA GLU A 311 -13.86 -12.54 39.95
C GLU A 311 -13.11 -11.64 38.93
N ASN A 312 -13.63 -10.44 38.65
CA ASN A 312 -12.96 -9.47 37.78
C ASN A 312 -11.62 -8.98 38.34
N MET A 313 -11.49 -8.83 39.66
CA MET A 313 -10.22 -8.49 40.33
C MET A 313 -9.26 -9.68 40.34
N ALA A 314 -9.77 -10.90 40.58
CA ALA A 314 -8.96 -12.11 40.55
C ALA A 314 -8.35 -12.37 39.16
N ASP A 315 -9.14 -12.22 38.08
CA ASP A 315 -8.63 -12.28 36.71
C ASP A 315 -7.56 -11.24 36.42
N LEU A 316 -7.75 -9.99 36.89
CA LEU A 316 -6.79 -8.92 36.68
C LEU A 316 -5.45 -9.23 37.33
N ILE A 317 -5.45 -9.66 38.60
CA ILE A 317 -4.24 -10.02 39.34
C ILE A 317 -3.59 -11.26 38.71
N ASP A 318 -4.36 -12.30 38.38
CA ASP A 318 -3.84 -13.52 37.77
C ASP A 318 -3.22 -13.26 36.39
N GLY A 319 -3.86 -12.43 35.56
CA GLY A 319 -3.33 -12.02 34.27
C GLY A 319 -2.02 -11.25 34.36
N TYR A 320 -1.88 -10.36 35.34
CA TYR A 320 -0.59 -9.71 35.62
C TYR A 320 0.47 -10.67 36.19
N CYS A 321 0.07 -11.70 36.94
CA CYS A 321 0.99 -12.76 37.39
C CYS A 321 1.47 -13.61 36.19
N ARG A 322 0.58 -14.02 35.29
CA ARG A 322 0.91 -14.74 34.05
C ARG A 322 1.78 -13.90 33.10
N LEU A 323 1.56 -12.59 33.02
CA LEU A 323 2.36 -11.68 32.18
C LEU A 323 3.80 -11.50 32.70
N ASN A 324 4.00 -11.60 34.02
CA ASN A 324 5.29 -11.38 34.68
C ASN A 324 6.04 -12.68 35.04
N SER A 325 5.46 -13.86 34.81
CA SER A 325 6.07 -15.15 35.15
C SER A 325 6.03 -16.12 33.96
N SER A 326 7.03 -16.98 33.84
CA SER A 326 7.13 -17.98 32.76
C SER A 326 6.20 -19.19 32.95
N ALA A 327 5.15 -19.07 33.76
CA ALA A 327 4.26 -20.17 34.13
C ALA A 327 2.90 -20.04 33.44
N GLU A 328 2.50 -21.06 32.68
CA GLU A 328 1.25 -21.06 31.89
C GLU A 328 -0.03 -21.31 32.72
N GLY A 329 0.09 -21.56 34.03
CA GLY A 329 -1.01 -21.94 34.90
C GLY A 329 -1.63 -20.76 35.67
N SER A 330 -2.95 -20.76 35.82
CA SER A 330 -3.68 -19.81 36.68
C SER A 330 -3.41 -20.07 38.17
N LEU A 331 -3.23 -19.00 38.94
CA LEU A 331 -3.11 -18.99 40.40
C LEU A 331 -4.48 -18.95 41.12
N ILE A 332 -5.59 -18.94 40.37
CA ILE A 332 -6.95 -18.87 40.93
C ILE A 332 -7.40 -20.26 41.41
N VAL A 333 -7.57 -20.39 42.72
CA VAL A 333 -8.04 -21.62 43.38
C VAL A 333 -9.57 -21.67 43.33
N ARG A 334 -10.12 -22.63 42.57
CA ARG A 334 -11.58 -22.88 42.52
C ARG A 334 -12.00 -23.85 43.62
N PRO A 335 -13.06 -23.56 44.41
CA PRO A 335 -13.57 -24.49 45.41
C PRO A 335 -14.15 -25.75 44.74
N SER A 336 -13.78 -26.92 45.26
CA SER A 336 -14.20 -28.22 44.74
C SER A 336 -15.62 -28.59 45.15
N GLN A 337 -16.62 -27.96 44.53
CA GLN A 337 -18.00 -28.41 44.65
C GLN A 337 -18.18 -29.80 44.02
N GLY A 338 -18.43 -30.80 44.86
CA GLY A 338 -19.05 -32.08 44.54
C GLY A 338 -18.63 -32.78 43.24
N ARG A 339 -17.61 -33.65 43.30
CA ARG A 339 -17.52 -34.78 42.35
C ARG A 339 -18.68 -35.76 42.61
N GLU A 340 -19.83 -35.48 42.02
CA GLU A 340 -20.75 -36.58 41.70
C GLU A 340 -20.09 -37.45 40.64
N LYS A 341 -20.13 -38.77 40.85
CA LYS A 341 -19.41 -39.72 40.00
C LYS A 341 -20.10 -39.84 38.65
N LEU A 342 -19.44 -39.44 37.57
CA LEU A 342 -19.74 -40.04 36.27
C LEU A 342 -19.42 -41.55 36.34
N PRO A 343 -20.23 -42.41 35.69
CA PRO A 343 -19.98 -43.85 35.65
C PRO A 343 -18.72 -44.19 34.84
N ASP A 344 -18.12 -45.34 35.12
CA ASP A 344 -16.78 -45.72 34.66
C ASP A 344 -16.60 -45.65 33.14
N ILE A 345 -15.57 -44.91 32.71
CA ILE A 345 -15.03 -44.95 31.34
C ILE A 345 -14.18 -46.23 31.22
N PRO A 346 -14.44 -47.13 30.24
CA PRO A 346 -13.65 -48.35 30.07
C PRO A 346 -12.17 -48.04 29.78
N LYS A 347 -11.26 -48.57 30.59
CA LYS A 347 -9.82 -48.54 30.32
C LYS A 347 -9.48 -49.52 29.20
N HIS A 348 -9.28 -49.02 27.98
CA HIS A 348 -8.66 -49.82 26.91
C HIS A 348 -7.50 -49.09 26.23
N GLY A 349 -6.31 -49.67 26.40
CA GLY A 349 -5.20 -49.69 25.44
C GLY A 349 -4.70 -48.36 24.88
N ALA A 350 -3.51 -47.94 25.31
CA ALA A 350 -2.70 -47.02 24.52
C ALA A 350 -2.23 -47.71 23.22
N PRO A 351 -2.46 -47.11 22.03
CA PRO A 351 -1.73 -47.43 20.82
C PRO A 351 -0.51 -46.49 20.69
N THR A 352 0.55 -47.02 20.10
CA THR A 352 1.81 -46.32 19.82
C THR A 352 1.65 -45.15 18.84
N ALA A 353 2.58 -44.20 18.91
CA ALA A 353 2.62 -43.02 18.07
C ALA A 353 2.64 -43.35 16.56
N THR A 354 1.63 -42.85 15.84
CA THR A 354 1.70 -42.51 14.42
C THR A 354 0.87 -41.25 14.19
N ASP A 355 1.59 -40.18 13.86
CA ASP A 355 1.21 -39.07 12.99
C ASP A 355 -0.29 -38.90 12.66
N ARG A 356 -0.91 -37.85 13.21
CA ARG A 356 -2.17 -37.27 12.73
C ARG A 356 -2.16 -35.76 12.93
N ASP A 357 -2.11 -35.04 11.83
CA ASP A 357 -2.55 -33.64 11.76
C ASP A 357 -3.93 -33.49 12.41
N TYR A 358 -4.05 -32.49 13.28
CA TYR A 358 -5.34 -31.89 13.60
C TYR A 358 -5.41 -30.55 12.89
N ASP A 359 -6.12 -30.52 11.76
CA ASP A 359 -6.48 -29.29 11.05
C ASP A 359 -7.34 -28.39 11.92
N ILE A 360 -6.71 -27.47 12.65
CA ILE A 360 -7.40 -26.40 13.39
C ILE A 360 -7.71 -25.27 12.40
N TYR A 361 -8.69 -25.51 11.51
CA TYR A 361 -9.19 -24.54 10.55
C TYR A 361 -10.63 -24.14 10.87
N ALA A 362 -10.84 -22.89 11.28
CA ALA A 362 -12.16 -22.31 11.48
C ALA A 362 -12.49 -21.35 10.33
N GLU A 363 -13.25 -21.81 9.34
CA GLU A 363 -13.84 -20.91 8.32
C GLU A 363 -14.89 -20.00 8.96
N ILE A 364 -14.83 -18.70 8.60
CA ILE A 364 -15.79 -17.68 9.03
C ILE A 364 -16.83 -17.50 7.91
N PRO A 365 -18.11 -17.87 8.11
CA PRO A 365 -19.17 -17.56 7.16
C PRO A 365 -19.75 -16.18 7.45
N GLU A 366 -19.23 -15.14 6.79
CA GLU A 366 -19.88 -13.82 6.77
C GLU A 366 -21.02 -13.78 5.72
N SER A 367 -22.09 -13.06 6.08
CA SER A 367 -23.41 -13.23 5.49
C SER A 367 -23.54 -12.59 4.10
N SER A 368 -23.37 -13.40 3.05
CA SER A 368 -23.96 -13.14 1.74
C SER A 368 -24.82 -14.33 1.31
N ALA A 369 -26.12 -14.24 1.60
CA ALA A 369 -27.11 -15.18 1.06
C ALA A 369 -27.22 -14.97 -0.46
N LEU A 370 -26.44 -15.74 -1.21
CA LEU A 370 -26.37 -15.63 -2.67
C LEU A 370 -27.72 -15.98 -3.31
N SER A 371 -28.37 -14.97 -3.90
CA SER A 371 -29.47 -15.21 -4.82
C SER A 371 -28.96 -15.74 -6.17
N GLY A 372 -29.37 -16.96 -6.52
CA GLY A 372 -29.38 -17.47 -7.89
C GLY A 372 -28.07 -18.03 -8.44
N ASP A 373 -27.97 -19.37 -8.41
CA ASP A 373 -26.90 -20.26 -8.93
C ASP A 373 -26.68 -20.22 -10.47
N LYS A 374 -27.05 -19.11 -11.15
CA LYS A 374 -27.12 -19.00 -12.62
C LYS A 374 -25.82 -18.61 -13.35
N HIS A 375 -24.76 -18.25 -12.63
CA HIS A 375 -23.53 -17.67 -13.21
C HIS A 375 -22.27 -18.49 -12.91
N ARG A 376 -22.43 -19.75 -12.48
CA ARG A 376 -21.29 -20.66 -12.25
C ARG A 376 -20.94 -21.35 -13.56
N ILE A 377 -19.65 -21.37 -13.86
CA ILE A 377 -19.05 -22.07 -15.00
C ILE A 377 -18.31 -23.29 -14.45
N SER A 378 -18.41 -24.45 -15.12
CA SER A 378 -17.63 -25.62 -14.74
C SER A 378 -16.15 -25.40 -15.02
N ARG A 379 -15.27 -25.91 -14.16
CA ARG A 379 -13.82 -25.87 -14.42
C ARG A 379 -13.45 -26.66 -15.68
N ASP A 380 -14.20 -27.72 -15.99
CA ASP A 380 -13.98 -28.59 -17.16
C ASP A 380 -14.36 -27.93 -18.49
N ASP A 381 -15.21 -26.91 -18.45
CA ASP A 381 -15.61 -26.12 -19.62
C ASP A 381 -14.61 -24.99 -19.94
N ILE A 382 -13.53 -24.87 -19.17
CA ILE A 382 -12.54 -23.79 -19.29
C ILE A 382 -11.15 -24.35 -19.63
N VAL A 383 -10.58 -23.90 -20.74
CA VAL A 383 -9.16 -24.11 -21.07
C VAL A 383 -8.41 -22.83 -20.71
N VAL A 384 -7.44 -22.92 -19.80
CA VAL A 384 -6.54 -21.81 -19.44
C VAL A 384 -5.33 -21.87 -20.37
N GLY A 385 -5.06 -20.76 -21.05
CA GLY A 385 -3.92 -20.56 -21.95
C GLY A 385 -2.77 -19.84 -21.25
N GLN A 386 -2.05 -19.01 -22.01
CA GLN A 386 -0.91 -18.24 -21.51
C GLN A 386 -1.32 -17.02 -20.69
N ILE A 387 -0.43 -16.56 -19.79
CA ILE A 387 -0.58 -15.29 -19.07
C ILE A 387 -0.55 -14.12 -20.07
N LEU A 388 -1.55 -13.26 -20.00
CA LEU A 388 -1.66 -12.00 -20.74
C LEU A 388 -1.14 -10.81 -19.92
N GLY A 389 -1.26 -10.86 -18.59
CA GLY A 389 -0.78 -9.82 -17.68
C GLY A 389 -0.93 -10.21 -16.22
N GLU A 390 -0.29 -9.43 -15.34
CA GLU A 390 -0.31 -9.63 -13.89
C GLU A 390 -0.88 -8.38 -13.21
N GLY A 391 -1.87 -8.57 -12.34
CA GLY A 391 -2.52 -7.51 -11.58
C GLY A 391 -2.43 -7.75 -10.06
N PHE A 392 -2.86 -6.77 -9.27
CA PHE A 392 -2.69 -6.77 -7.81
C PHE A 392 -3.30 -7.98 -7.08
N PHE A 393 -4.38 -8.56 -7.60
CA PHE A 393 -5.05 -9.73 -7.02
C PHE A 393 -4.68 -11.06 -7.73
N GLY A 394 -3.82 -11.03 -8.74
CA GLY A 394 -3.37 -12.22 -9.48
C GLY A 394 -3.25 -12.02 -10.99
N GLU A 395 -3.05 -13.11 -11.73
CA GLU A 395 -2.82 -13.12 -13.18
C GLU A 395 -4.11 -13.04 -14.00
N VAL A 396 -3.99 -12.51 -15.22
CA VAL A 396 -4.97 -12.62 -16.29
C VAL A 396 -4.38 -13.54 -17.36
N HIS A 397 -5.12 -14.57 -17.74
CA HIS A 397 -4.77 -15.53 -18.78
C HIS A 397 -5.68 -15.39 -20.00
N ASP A 398 -5.17 -15.69 -21.19
CA ASP A 398 -6.00 -16.05 -22.35
C ASP A 398 -6.65 -17.41 -22.08
N GLY A 399 -7.79 -17.68 -22.70
CA GLY A 399 -8.42 -18.98 -22.57
C GLY A 399 -9.60 -19.19 -23.51
N GLU A 400 -10.17 -20.38 -23.41
CA GLU A 400 -11.31 -20.81 -24.20
C GLU A 400 -12.39 -21.37 -23.27
N TYR A 401 -13.59 -20.79 -23.32
CA TYR A 401 -14.77 -21.27 -22.65
C TYR A 401 -15.63 -22.05 -23.63
N LYS A 402 -15.96 -23.29 -23.26
CA LYS A 402 -16.91 -24.13 -23.95
C LYS A 402 -18.30 -23.89 -23.37
N SER A 403 -19.18 -23.26 -24.14
CA SER A 403 -20.56 -23.01 -23.71
C SER A 403 -21.35 -24.33 -23.52
N PRO A 404 -22.49 -24.31 -22.81
CA PRO A 404 -23.41 -25.45 -22.75
C PRO A 404 -23.98 -25.88 -24.12
N THR A 405 -23.91 -25.00 -25.13
CA THR A 405 -24.27 -25.32 -26.54
C THR A 405 -23.12 -25.96 -27.32
N GLY A 406 -21.93 -26.12 -26.72
CA GLY A 406 -20.74 -26.69 -27.34
C GLY A 406 -19.90 -25.69 -28.15
N GLU A 407 -20.27 -24.41 -28.14
CA GLU A 407 -19.53 -23.34 -28.82
C GLU A 407 -18.26 -22.98 -28.04
N LYS A 408 -17.17 -22.72 -28.77
CA LYS A 408 -15.87 -22.34 -28.21
C LYS A 408 -15.70 -20.82 -28.28
N ILE A 409 -15.67 -20.17 -27.13
CA ILE A 409 -15.61 -18.71 -26.97
C ILE A 409 -14.25 -18.35 -26.38
N ARG A 410 -13.49 -17.44 -27.01
CA ARG A 410 -12.27 -16.91 -26.40
C ARG A 410 -12.61 -15.98 -25.23
N VAL A 411 -11.92 -16.16 -24.11
CA VAL A 411 -12.20 -15.46 -22.85
C VAL A 411 -10.91 -15.02 -22.15
N ALA A 412 -11.00 -13.93 -21.38
CA ALA A 412 -10.01 -13.59 -20.37
C ALA A 412 -10.32 -14.35 -19.08
N ILE A 413 -9.30 -14.95 -18.45
CA ILE A 413 -9.44 -15.70 -17.20
C ILE A 413 -8.55 -15.04 -16.15
N LYS A 414 -9.16 -14.22 -15.28
CA LYS A 414 -8.50 -13.71 -14.08
C LYS A 414 -8.38 -14.87 -13.08
N THR A 415 -7.20 -15.07 -12.50
CA THR A 415 -6.89 -16.15 -11.54
C THR A 415 -6.21 -15.57 -10.31
N CYS A 416 -6.72 -15.90 -9.13
CA CYS A 416 -6.19 -15.38 -7.86
C CYS A 416 -4.94 -16.16 -7.41
N LYS A 417 -3.82 -15.47 -7.15
CA LYS A 417 -2.57 -16.11 -6.69
C LYS A 417 -2.63 -16.55 -5.23
N GLU A 418 -3.16 -15.69 -4.36
CA GLU A 418 -3.31 -15.97 -2.93
C GLU A 418 -4.79 -16.14 -2.58
N CYS A 419 -5.21 -17.36 -2.23
CA CYS A 419 -6.60 -17.66 -1.89
C CYS A 419 -6.95 -17.39 -0.41
N SER A 420 -6.42 -16.32 0.19
CA SER A 420 -6.90 -15.87 1.51
C SER A 420 -8.34 -15.33 1.38
N ALA A 421 -9.15 -15.50 2.43
CA ALA A 421 -10.58 -15.16 2.38
C ALA A 421 -10.83 -13.71 1.95
N ASP A 422 -10.13 -12.76 2.59
CA ASP A 422 -10.16 -11.32 2.29
C ASP A 422 -9.79 -10.96 0.84
N VAL A 423 -8.91 -11.73 0.20
CA VAL A 423 -8.48 -11.50 -1.20
C VAL A 423 -9.51 -12.12 -2.13
N LYS A 424 -9.97 -13.34 -1.84
CA LYS A 424 -11.01 -14.05 -2.59
C LYS A 424 -12.34 -13.28 -2.60
N GLU A 425 -12.74 -12.68 -1.48
CA GLU A 425 -13.93 -11.84 -1.40
C GLU A 425 -13.79 -10.60 -2.29
N LYS A 426 -12.69 -9.85 -2.18
CA LYS A 426 -12.43 -8.67 -3.02
C LYS A 426 -12.40 -9.02 -4.51
N PHE A 427 -11.77 -10.14 -4.86
CA PHE A 427 -11.72 -10.69 -6.21
C PHE A 427 -13.12 -11.04 -6.75
N LEU A 428 -13.97 -11.68 -5.93
CA LEU A 428 -15.35 -11.99 -6.32
C LEU A 428 -16.25 -10.75 -6.34
N SER A 429 -15.96 -9.72 -5.52
CA SER A 429 -16.72 -8.46 -5.52
C SER A 429 -16.61 -7.72 -6.85
N GLU A 430 -15.46 -7.79 -7.52
CA GLU A 430 -15.25 -7.24 -8.87
C GLU A 430 -16.19 -7.91 -9.89
N ALA A 431 -16.28 -9.25 -9.87
CA ALA A 431 -17.21 -9.99 -10.73
C ALA A 431 -18.69 -9.70 -10.40
N GLY A 432 -19.01 -9.52 -9.11
CA GLY A 432 -20.35 -9.14 -8.65
C GLY A 432 -20.80 -7.75 -9.13
N LEU A 433 -19.88 -6.79 -9.17
CA LEU A 433 -20.09 -5.46 -9.76
C LEU A 433 -20.26 -5.57 -11.29
N MET A 434 -19.30 -6.21 -11.96
CA MET A 434 -19.26 -6.34 -13.43
C MET A 434 -20.51 -7.01 -14.02
N LYS A 435 -21.14 -7.93 -13.29
CA LYS A 435 -22.38 -8.63 -13.71
C LYS A 435 -23.52 -7.70 -14.15
N HIS A 436 -23.57 -6.47 -13.63
CA HIS A 436 -24.68 -5.53 -13.87
C HIS A 436 -24.30 -4.39 -14.83
N LEU A 437 -23.10 -4.42 -15.43
CA LEU A 437 -22.62 -3.39 -16.36
C LEU A 437 -22.86 -3.81 -17.81
N ASP A 438 -23.72 -3.07 -18.52
CA ASP A 438 -23.96 -3.23 -19.96
C ASP A 438 -23.75 -1.90 -20.68
N HIS A 439 -22.61 -1.75 -21.33
CA HIS A 439 -22.27 -0.56 -22.11
C HIS A 439 -21.26 -0.88 -23.23
N PRO A 440 -21.42 -0.34 -24.46
CA PRO A 440 -20.52 -0.64 -25.60
C PRO A 440 -19.03 -0.40 -25.34
N HIS A 441 -18.68 0.55 -24.48
CA HIS A 441 -17.30 0.91 -24.12
C HIS A 441 -16.84 0.42 -22.74
N ILE A 442 -17.50 -0.60 -22.19
CA ILE A 442 -17.07 -1.33 -20.99
C ILE A 442 -16.78 -2.79 -21.38
N LEU A 443 -15.71 -3.38 -20.84
CA LEU A 443 -15.30 -4.80 -20.97
C LEU A 443 -15.12 -5.39 -22.39
N TYR A 444 -13.89 -5.66 -22.81
CA TYR A 444 -13.53 -6.69 -23.82
C TYR A 444 -12.02 -6.87 -23.88
N ASP A 445 -11.54 -8.08 -24.13
CA ASP A 445 -10.13 -8.44 -23.98
C ASP A 445 -9.34 -8.45 -25.29
N HIS A 446 -8.75 -7.30 -25.63
CA HIS A 446 -7.63 -7.16 -26.55
C HIS A 446 -6.77 -5.98 -26.07
N GLY A 447 -5.48 -6.22 -25.80
CA GLY A 447 -4.39 -5.23 -25.71
C GLY A 447 -4.57 -3.96 -24.86
N GLU A 448 -3.70 -3.77 -23.88
CA GLU A 448 -3.57 -2.49 -23.14
C GLU A 448 -3.36 -1.28 -24.09
N LEU A 449 -4.16 -0.22 -23.90
CA LEU A 449 -4.08 1.00 -24.71
C LEU A 449 -2.70 1.66 -24.64
N GLY A 450 -2.03 1.63 -23.48
CA GLY A 450 -0.69 2.22 -23.32
C GLY A 450 0.33 1.67 -24.32
N GLN A 451 0.41 0.35 -24.42
CA GLN A 451 1.28 -0.32 -25.39
C GLN A 451 0.83 -0.07 -26.84
N TYR A 452 -0.47 -0.02 -27.10
CA TYR A 452 -1.01 0.26 -28.44
C TYR A 452 -0.64 1.67 -28.92
N LEU A 453 -0.78 2.69 -28.06
CA LEU A 453 -0.40 4.08 -28.36
C LEU A 453 1.07 4.19 -28.74
N ILE A 454 1.96 3.51 -28.00
CA ILE A 454 3.40 3.48 -28.29
C ILE A 454 3.68 2.75 -29.62
N LYS A 455 3.08 1.58 -29.84
CA LYS A 455 3.30 0.77 -31.05
C LYS A 455 2.77 1.43 -32.32
N GLN A 456 1.66 2.18 -32.23
CA GLN A 456 0.97 2.79 -33.38
C GLN A 456 1.16 4.31 -33.48
N GLN A 457 2.14 4.89 -32.78
CA GLN A 457 2.36 6.35 -32.71
C GLN A 457 2.42 7.07 -34.08
N TYR A 458 2.88 6.40 -35.14
CA TYR A 458 2.96 6.96 -36.50
C TYR A 458 1.67 6.82 -37.33
N MET A 459 0.72 6.02 -36.88
CA MET A 459 -0.58 5.77 -37.54
C MET A 459 -1.75 6.48 -36.82
N LEU A 460 -1.52 6.95 -35.60
CA LEU A 460 -2.55 7.59 -34.77
C LEU A 460 -2.75 9.06 -35.18
N THR A 461 -4.02 9.41 -35.41
CA THR A 461 -4.41 10.78 -35.78
C THR A 461 -5.09 11.50 -34.60
N GLY A 462 -5.10 12.83 -34.62
CA GLY A 462 -5.82 13.65 -33.63
C GLY A 462 -7.28 13.20 -33.43
N PRO A 463 -8.09 13.05 -34.50
CA PRO A 463 -9.44 12.49 -34.42
C PRO A 463 -9.51 11.15 -33.68
N THR A 464 -8.59 10.21 -33.95
CA THR A 464 -8.53 8.90 -33.26
C THR A 464 -8.29 9.04 -31.75
N LEU A 465 -7.39 9.92 -31.33
CA LEU A 465 -7.12 10.16 -29.91
C LEU A 465 -8.31 10.82 -29.19
N ILE A 466 -9.03 11.71 -29.88
CA ILE A 466 -10.28 12.31 -29.38
C ILE A 466 -11.38 11.25 -29.32
N LEU A 467 -11.47 10.34 -30.29
CA LEU A 467 -12.43 9.25 -30.32
C LEU A 467 -12.25 8.34 -29.09
N TYR A 468 -11.02 7.94 -28.78
CA TYR A 468 -10.74 7.15 -27.57
C TYR A 468 -11.17 7.90 -26.30
N SER A 469 -10.81 9.18 -26.20
CA SER A 469 -11.20 10.05 -25.08
C SER A 469 -12.72 10.13 -24.91
N LEU A 470 -13.46 10.25 -26.02
CA LEU A 470 -14.92 10.29 -26.05
C LEU A 470 -15.55 8.95 -25.65
N GLN A 471 -14.99 7.83 -26.09
CA GLN A 471 -15.49 6.49 -25.76
C GLN A 471 -15.34 6.16 -24.27
N ILE A 472 -14.19 6.51 -23.69
CA ILE A 472 -13.94 6.42 -22.24
C ILE A 472 -14.91 7.35 -21.50
N CYS A 473 -15.09 8.59 -21.97
CA CYS A 473 -16.01 9.55 -21.35
C CYS A 473 -17.48 9.06 -21.35
N LYS A 474 -17.91 8.35 -22.41
CA LYS A 474 -19.24 7.73 -22.47
C LYS A 474 -19.39 6.59 -21.46
N ALA A 475 -18.36 5.75 -21.31
CA ALA A 475 -18.36 4.71 -20.29
C ALA A 475 -18.47 5.31 -18.87
N LEU A 476 -17.70 6.37 -18.59
CA LEU A 476 -17.75 7.05 -17.30
C LEU A 476 -19.08 7.77 -17.04
N ALA A 477 -19.71 8.37 -18.06
CA ALA A 477 -21.05 8.94 -17.94
C ALA A 477 -22.13 7.87 -17.61
N TYR A 478 -21.96 6.64 -18.12
CA TYR A 478 -22.81 5.52 -17.77
C TYR A 478 -22.59 5.06 -16.32
N LEU A 479 -21.34 5.01 -15.84
CA LEU A 479 -21.04 4.68 -14.44
C LEU A 479 -21.57 5.74 -13.45
N ASP A 480 -21.39 7.02 -13.79
CA ASP A 480 -21.92 8.19 -13.05
C ASP A 480 -23.45 8.08 -12.88
N GLY A 481 -24.17 7.72 -13.96
CA GLY A 481 -25.62 7.46 -13.93
C GLY A 481 -26.06 6.22 -13.14
N LEU A 482 -25.13 5.35 -12.75
CA LEU A 482 -25.35 4.23 -11.82
C LEU A 482 -24.88 4.55 -10.39
N ASN A 483 -24.54 5.81 -10.09
CA ASN A 483 -23.85 6.23 -8.86
C ASN A 483 -22.59 5.40 -8.56
N MET A 484 -21.87 4.96 -9.60
CA MET A 484 -20.67 4.12 -9.46
C MET A 484 -19.40 4.92 -9.79
N VAL A 485 -18.42 4.87 -8.89
CA VAL A 485 -17.13 5.55 -9.04
C VAL A 485 -16.05 4.51 -9.31
N HIS A 486 -15.28 4.73 -10.38
CA HIS A 486 -14.29 3.81 -10.91
C HIS A 486 -13.02 3.76 -10.05
N ARG A 487 -12.55 4.93 -9.59
CA ARG A 487 -11.45 5.15 -8.65
C ARG A 487 -10.02 4.86 -9.15
N ASP A 488 -9.85 4.29 -10.33
CA ASP A 488 -8.53 4.11 -10.98
C ASP A 488 -8.59 4.31 -12.50
N ILE A 489 -8.94 5.52 -12.94
CA ILE A 489 -9.05 5.86 -14.36
C ILE A 489 -7.65 6.27 -14.86
N ALA A 490 -7.06 5.42 -15.69
CA ALA A 490 -5.74 5.62 -16.30
C ALA A 490 -5.64 4.79 -17.59
N VAL A 491 -4.71 5.14 -18.49
CA VAL A 491 -4.55 4.45 -19.79
C VAL A 491 -4.22 2.95 -19.64
N ARG A 492 -3.55 2.53 -18.56
CA ARG A 492 -3.30 1.12 -18.21
C ARG A 492 -4.58 0.28 -18.03
N ASN A 493 -5.69 0.92 -17.65
CA ASN A 493 -6.97 0.27 -17.36
C ASN A 493 -7.95 0.42 -18.54
N VAL A 494 -7.44 0.76 -19.73
CA VAL A 494 -8.19 0.87 -20.98
C VAL A 494 -7.67 -0.14 -21.98
N LEU A 495 -8.58 -0.88 -22.61
CA LEU A 495 -8.29 -1.97 -23.55
C LEU A 495 -8.72 -1.58 -24.98
N VAL A 496 -8.03 -2.11 -25.99
CA VAL A 496 -8.24 -1.79 -27.41
C VAL A 496 -8.94 -2.94 -28.14
N LYS A 497 -10.27 -2.88 -28.23
CA LYS A 497 -11.07 -3.85 -28.99
C LYS A 497 -10.72 -3.85 -30.48
N SER A 498 -10.51 -2.67 -31.06
CA SER A 498 -10.12 -2.47 -32.46
C SER A 498 -9.53 -1.08 -32.65
N ALA A 499 -8.97 -0.78 -33.83
CA ALA A 499 -8.33 0.52 -34.12
C ALA A 499 -9.25 1.75 -33.95
N GLU A 500 -10.57 1.56 -33.94
CA GLU A 500 -11.57 2.60 -33.70
C GLU A 500 -12.39 2.39 -32.41
N CYS A 501 -12.03 1.41 -31.57
CA CYS A 501 -12.81 1.05 -30.39
C CYS A 501 -11.92 0.70 -29.18
N VAL A 502 -12.01 1.54 -28.14
CA VAL A 502 -11.47 1.28 -26.81
C VAL A 502 -12.58 1.00 -25.80
N LYS A 503 -12.20 0.37 -24.69
CA LYS A 503 -13.09 0.03 -23.58
C LYS A 503 -12.42 0.26 -22.23
N LEU A 504 -13.18 0.76 -21.27
CA LEU A 504 -12.79 0.85 -19.87
C LEU A 504 -12.85 -0.54 -19.22
N GLY A 505 -11.83 -0.85 -18.41
CA GLY A 505 -11.68 -2.09 -17.64
C GLY A 505 -11.15 -1.84 -16.23
N ASP A 506 -10.72 -2.92 -15.57
CA ASP A 506 -10.31 -3.02 -14.16
C ASP A 506 -11.25 -2.34 -13.16
N PHE A 507 -12.23 -3.11 -12.68
CA PHE A 507 -13.21 -2.65 -11.69
C PHE A 507 -12.84 -3.04 -10.25
N GLY A 508 -11.63 -3.55 -10.00
CA GLY A 508 -11.22 -4.05 -8.68
C GLY A 508 -11.31 -3.01 -7.56
N LEU A 509 -11.11 -1.72 -7.90
CA LEU A 509 -11.25 -0.59 -6.99
C LEU A 509 -12.61 0.13 -7.07
N SER A 510 -13.45 -0.17 -8.07
CA SER A 510 -14.70 0.54 -8.29
C SER A 510 -15.76 0.19 -7.26
N ARG A 511 -16.64 1.13 -6.88
CA ARG A 511 -17.72 0.92 -5.90
C ARG A 511 -18.94 1.78 -6.24
N TYR A 512 -20.14 1.30 -5.88
CA TYR A 512 -21.32 2.15 -5.79
C TYR A 512 -21.17 3.12 -4.61
N ILE A 513 -21.73 4.32 -4.76
CA ILE A 513 -21.79 5.37 -3.74
C ILE A 513 -23.25 5.61 -3.39
N ASP A 514 -23.57 5.57 -2.10
CA ASP A 514 -24.88 5.99 -1.60
C ASP A 514 -24.90 7.52 -1.42
N GLU A 515 -26.06 8.16 -1.57
CA GLU A 515 -26.15 9.63 -1.76
C GLU A 515 -25.61 10.48 -0.58
N GLN A 516 -25.34 9.85 0.57
CA GLN A 516 -24.83 10.49 1.78
C GLN A 516 -23.43 10.00 2.21
N GLU A 517 -22.81 9.02 1.53
CA GLU A 517 -21.63 8.33 2.06
C GLU A 517 -20.47 8.25 1.06
N TYR A 518 -19.34 8.91 1.37
CA TYR A 518 -18.13 8.86 0.54
C TYR A 518 -17.13 7.83 1.10
N TYR A 519 -16.67 6.94 0.23
CA TYR A 519 -15.78 5.84 0.59
C TYR A 519 -14.37 6.30 0.99
N LYS A 520 -13.84 5.77 2.10
CA LYS A 520 -12.45 5.96 2.56
C LYS A 520 -11.66 4.65 2.39
N ALA A 521 -10.60 4.69 1.58
CA ALA A 521 -9.83 3.50 1.21
C ALA A 521 -8.79 3.03 2.27
N SER A 522 -8.63 1.71 2.38
CA SER A 522 -7.55 1.05 3.14
C SER A 522 -6.15 1.25 2.50
N VAL A 523 -5.10 0.82 3.22
CA VAL A 523 -3.69 1.22 2.98
C VAL A 523 -3.01 0.43 1.85
N SER A 524 -3.49 0.53 0.61
CA SER A 524 -2.79 0.02 -0.58
C SER A 524 -1.88 1.10 -1.23
N ARG A 525 -0.97 0.69 -2.13
CA ARG A 525 -0.14 1.59 -2.96
C ARG A 525 -1.04 2.33 -3.95
N LEU A 526 -1.45 3.55 -3.60
CA LEU A 526 -2.35 4.36 -4.42
C LEU A 526 -1.63 4.98 -5.65
N PRO A 527 -2.36 5.22 -6.76
CA PRO A 527 -1.85 5.85 -7.98
C PRO A 527 -1.77 7.38 -7.82
N ILE A 528 -0.97 7.87 -6.87
CA ILE A 528 -0.93 9.28 -6.43
C ILE A 528 -0.83 10.29 -7.59
N LYS A 529 -0.06 10.00 -8.65
CA LYS A 529 0.13 10.91 -9.80
C LYS A 529 -1.13 11.11 -10.67
N TRP A 530 -2.12 10.23 -10.56
CA TRP A 530 -3.41 10.34 -11.26
C TRP A 530 -4.50 10.96 -10.41
N MET A 531 -4.42 10.80 -9.09
CA MET A 531 -5.50 11.11 -8.15
C MET A 531 -5.79 12.61 -8.00
N ALA A 532 -7.04 12.91 -7.67
CA ALA A 532 -7.48 14.25 -7.31
C ALA A 532 -6.93 14.70 -5.94
N PRO A 533 -6.71 16.00 -5.69
CA PRO A 533 -6.15 16.50 -4.43
C PRO A 533 -6.92 16.08 -3.18
N GLU A 534 -8.26 16.05 -3.24
CA GLU A 534 -9.12 15.60 -2.15
C GLU A 534 -9.02 14.09 -1.89
N SER A 535 -8.76 13.31 -2.93
CA SER A 535 -8.53 11.86 -2.83
C SER A 535 -7.16 11.56 -2.22
N ILE A 536 -6.14 12.39 -2.49
CA ILE A 536 -4.81 12.28 -1.88
C ILE A 536 -4.87 12.66 -0.40
N ASN A 537 -5.37 13.88 -0.09
CA ASN A 537 -5.37 14.42 1.28
C ASN A 537 -6.35 13.69 2.23
N PHE A 538 -7.54 13.33 1.74
CA PHE A 538 -8.66 12.89 2.60
C PHE A 538 -9.20 11.49 2.26
N ARG A 539 -8.58 10.80 1.29
CA ARG A 539 -9.03 9.50 0.77
C ARG A 539 -10.47 9.50 0.23
N ARG A 540 -11.01 10.67 -0.13
CA ARG A 540 -12.37 10.84 -0.68
C ARG A 540 -12.40 10.51 -2.17
N PHE A 541 -13.30 9.63 -2.57
CA PHE A 541 -13.57 9.31 -3.98
C PHE A 541 -15.04 9.65 -4.31
N THR A 542 -15.25 10.33 -5.43
CA THR A 542 -16.55 10.77 -5.97
C THR A 542 -16.47 10.86 -7.50
N ALA A 543 -17.60 11.04 -8.19
CA ALA A 543 -17.64 11.35 -9.62
C ALA A 543 -16.73 12.54 -10.01
N ALA A 544 -16.64 13.58 -9.17
CA ALA A 544 -15.75 14.71 -9.41
C ALA A 544 -14.25 14.34 -9.30
N SER A 545 -13.87 13.36 -8.48
CA SER A 545 -12.51 12.81 -8.46
C SER A 545 -12.22 11.94 -9.69
N ASP A 546 -13.23 11.22 -10.19
CA ASP A 546 -13.14 10.47 -11.44
C ASP A 546 -13.00 11.41 -12.66
N VAL A 547 -13.66 12.58 -12.66
CA VAL A 547 -13.47 13.62 -13.69
C VAL A 547 -12.01 14.12 -13.74
N TRP A 548 -11.37 14.27 -12.58
CA TRP A 548 -9.95 14.64 -12.50
C TRP A 548 -9.07 13.52 -13.10
N MET A 549 -9.27 12.27 -12.67
CA MET A 549 -8.53 11.11 -13.18
C MET A 549 -8.76 10.88 -14.68
N PHE A 550 -9.97 11.10 -15.17
CA PHE A 550 -10.28 11.15 -16.60
C PHE A 550 -9.47 12.24 -17.34
N GLY A 551 -9.35 13.44 -16.76
CA GLY A 551 -8.50 14.49 -17.31
C GLY A 551 -7.04 14.06 -17.44
N VAL A 552 -6.50 13.35 -16.44
CA VAL A 552 -5.15 12.77 -16.49
C VAL A 552 -5.07 11.65 -17.55
N CYS A 553 -6.05 10.76 -17.62
CA CYS A 553 -6.11 9.70 -18.62
C CYS A 553 -6.15 10.25 -20.07
N VAL A 554 -6.87 11.35 -20.33
CA VAL A 554 -6.85 12.00 -21.65
C VAL A 554 -5.49 12.64 -21.91
N TRP A 555 -4.84 13.24 -20.90
CA TRP A 555 -3.46 13.71 -21.04
C TRP A 555 -2.49 12.58 -21.41
N GLU A 556 -2.62 11.40 -20.79
CA GLU A 556 -1.84 10.19 -21.15
C GLU A 556 -2.08 9.75 -22.61
N ILE A 557 -3.32 9.80 -23.09
CA ILE A 557 -3.65 9.47 -24.49
C ILE A 557 -2.91 10.41 -25.46
N PHE A 558 -2.94 11.72 -25.20
CA PHE A 558 -2.29 12.73 -26.06
C PHE A 558 -0.76 12.84 -25.86
N SER A 559 -0.22 12.35 -24.74
CA SER A 559 1.23 12.25 -24.51
C SER A 559 1.84 10.95 -25.01
N LEU A 560 1.02 10.05 -25.58
CA LEU A 560 1.40 8.70 -26.04
C LEU A 560 1.90 7.82 -24.89
N ALA A 561 1.08 7.72 -23.84
CA ALA A 561 1.31 6.91 -22.64
C ALA A 561 2.55 7.31 -21.82
N GLN A 562 2.89 8.62 -21.78
CA GLN A 562 3.87 9.11 -20.79
C GLN A 562 3.26 9.09 -19.39
N GLN A 563 4.09 8.83 -18.38
CA GLN A 563 3.68 8.91 -16.98
C GLN A 563 3.37 10.37 -16.61
N PRO A 564 2.20 10.68 -16.02
CA PRO A 564 1.90 12.01 -15.51
C PRO A 564 2.88 12.39 -14.39
N PHE A 565 3.34 13.64 -14.37
CA PHE A 565 4.34 14.14 -13.40
C PHE A 565 5.57 13.23 -13.29
N SER A 566 6.11 12.76 -14.41
CA SER A 566 7.31 11.89 -14.45
C SER A 566 8.51 12.49 -13.71
N TRP A 567 8.64 13.82 -13.70
CA TRP A 567 9.69 14.59 -13.03
C TRP A 567 9.49 14.81 -11.51
N LEU A 568 8.42 14.25 -10.91
CA LEU A 568 8.12 14.37 -9.47
C LEU A 568 8.08 13.01 -8.77
N GLU A 569 8.49 12.98 -7.50
CA GLU A 569 8.18 11.89 -6.59
C GLU A 569 6.73 11.98 -6.08
N ASN A 570 6.10 10.85 -5.72
CA ASN A 570 4.70 10.82 -5.28
C ASN A 570 4.40 11.79 -4.11
N GLY A 571 5.32 11.93 -3.14
CA GLY A 571 5.16 12.85 -2.01
C GLY A 571 5.20 14.34 -2.38
N GLN A 572 5.76 14.68 -3.54
CA GLN A 572 5.87 16.06 -4.03
C GLN A 572 4.65 16.51 -4.83
N VAL A 573 3.90 15.57 -5.43
CA VAL A 573 2.77 15.86 -6.34
C VAL A 573 1.74 16.76 -5.67
N ILE A 574 1.32 16.46 -4.44
CA ILE A 574 0.29 17.23 -3.75
C ILE A 574 0.69 18.70 -3.55
N HIS A 575 1.95 18.97 -3.18
CA HIS A 575 2.44 20.34 -3.02
C HIS A 575 2.43 21.14 -4.33
N GLN A 576 2.72 20.49 -5.46
CA GLN A 576 2.67 21.14 -6.78
C GLN A 576 1.23 21.37 -7.25
N LEU A 577 0.32 20.40 -7.04
CA LEU A 577 -1.10 20.59 -7.33
C LEU A 577 -1.72 21.72 -6.49
N GLU A 578 -1.27 21.86 -5.24
CA GLU A 578 -1.72 22.88 -4.30
C GLU A 578 -1.14 24.28 -4.54
N SER A 579 0.02 24.41 -5.20
CA SER A 579 0.56 25.68 -5.70
C SER A 579 -0.04 26.11 -7.04
N GLY A 580 -0.91 25.28 -7.64
CA GLY A 580 -1.59 25.55 -8.91
C GLY A 580 -0.93 24.93 -10.13
N VAL A 581 0.17 24.18 -9.99
CA VAL A 581 0.81 23.48 -11.11
C VAL A 581 -0.12 22.39 -11.66
N ARG A 582 -0.13 22.24 -12.99
CA ARG A 582 -0.89 21.23 -13.74
C ARG A 582 0.01 20.58 -14.79
N LEU A 583 -0.46 19.47 -15.38
CA LEU A 583 0.26 18.79 -16.47
C LEU A 583 0.32 19.69 -17.71
N PRO A 584 1.49 19.86 -18.36
CA PRO A 584 1.64 20.75 -19.51
C PRO A 584 0.93 20.21 -20.76
N LYS A 585 0.50 21.07 -21.67
CA LYS A 585 -0.19 20.65 -22.91
C LYS A 585 0.69 19.73 -23.76
N PRO A 586 0.25 18.49 -24.09
CA PRO A 586 0.98 17.64 -25.04
C PRO A 586 1.07 18.29 -26.42
N GLN A 587 2.13 17.95 -27.16
CA GLN A 587 2.43 18.56 -28.47
C GLN A 587 1.25 18.46 -29.44
N PHE A 588 0.71 17.24 -29.60
CA PHE A 588 -0.38 16.92 -30.53
C PHE A 588 -1.79 17.12 -29.95
N CYS A 589 -1.92 17.66 -28.73
CA CYS A 589 -3.22 17.95 -28.12
C CYS A 589 -3.80 19.27 -28.67
N PRO A 590 -5.01 19.27 -29.27
CA PRO A 590 -5.68 20.50 -29.70
C PRO A 590 -5.93 21.45 -28.52
N PRO A 591 -5.81 22.78 -28.70
CA PRO A 591 -6.06 23.74 -27.61
C PRO A 591 -7.46 23.60 -26.98
N THR A 592 -8.47 23.28 -27.80
CA THR A 592 -9.86 23.02 -27.36
C THR A 592 -9.98 21.84 -26.41
N VAL A 593 -9.24 20.75 -26.66
CA VAL A 593 -9.15 19.60 -25.75
C VAL A 593 -8.42 19.99 -24.47
N TYR A 594 -7.30 20.70 -24.56
CA TYR A 594 -6.54 21.09 -23.37
C TYR A 594 -7.32 22.04 -22.44
N SER A 595 -8.10 22.98 -23.00
CA SER A 595 -9.05 23.81 -22.23
C SER A 595 -10.20 23.01 -21.59
N LEU A 596 -10.46 21.77 -22.03
CA LEU A 596 -11.34 20.84 -21.33
C LEU A 596 -10.63 20.21 -20.13
N LEU A 597 -9.37 19.79 -20.30
CA LEU A 597 -8.56 19.17 -19.24
C LEU A 597 -8.29 20.14 -18.08
N ASP A 598 -7.99 21.41 -18.39
CA ASP A 598 -7.79 22.45 -17.38
C ASP A 598 -9.02 22.62 -16.46
N ARG A 599 -10.23 22.51 -17.02
CA ARG A 599 -11.49 22.50 -16.24
C ARG A 599 -11.69 21.21 -15.45
N CYS A 600 -11.28 20.04 -15.98
CA CYS A 600 -11.26 18.80 -15.21
C CYS A 600 -10.30 18.86 -14.02
N TRP A 601 -9.23 19.67 -14.11
CA TRP A 601 -8.24 19.87 -13.06
C TRP A 601 -8.48 21.12 -12.19
N ALA A 602 -9.70 21.65 -12.17
CA ALA A 602 -10.10 22.63 -11.16
C ALA A 602 -9.88 22.03 -9.75
N TYR A 603 -9.23 22.80 -8.86
CA TYR A 603 -8.85 22.29 -7.53
C TYR A 603 -10.09 21.90 -6.72
N GLU A 604 -11.05 22.81 -6.62
CA GLU A 604 -12.33 22.60 -5.94
C GLU A 604 -13.23 21.62 -6.75
N PRO A 605 -13.64 20.46 -6.19
CA PRO A 605 -14.40 19.46 -6.93
C PRO A 605 -15.69 19.95 -7.61
N PRO A 606 -16.52 20.83 -6.99
CA PRO A 606 -17.74 21.35 -7.62
C PRO A 606 -17.53 22.25 -8.84
N ALA A 607 -16.30 22.72 -9.09
CA ALA A 607 -15.96 23.52 -10.26
C ALA A 607 -15.61 22.67 -11.50
N ARG A 608 -15.49 21.34 -11.34
CA ARG A 608 -15.21 20.40 -12.42
C ARG A 608 -16.50 20.08 -13.20
N PRO A 609 -16.45 19.95 -14.54
CA PRO A 609 -17.62 19.60 -15.35
C PRO A 609 -18.05 18.14 -15.14
N GLY A 610 -19.36 17.88 -15.08
CA GLY A 610 -19.89 16.50 -15.01
C GLY A 610 -19.72 15.73 -16.32
N PHE A 611 -19.71 14.39 -16.26
CA PHE A 611 -19.41 13.55 -17.43
C PHE A 611 -20.34 13.77 -18.62
N SER A 612 -21.64 14.01 -18.40
CA SER A 612 -22.58 14.34 -19.48
C SER A 612 -22.19 15.61 -20.26
N GLN A 613 -21.62 16.63 -19.58
CA GLN A 613 -21.11 17.84 -20.23
C GLN A 613 -19.82 17.58 -21.02
N LEU A 614 -18.96 16.70 -20.49
CA LEU A 614 -17.72 16.26 -21.14
C LEU A 614 -18.01 15.45 -22.42
N VAL A 615 -18.99 14.54 -22.40
CA VAL A 615 -19.43 13.78 -23.59
C VAL A 615 -19.90 14.72 -24.70
N CYS A 616 -20.74 15.71 -24.40
CA CYS A 616 -21.18 16.71 -25.37
C CYS A 616 -19.99 17.51 -25.94
N SER A 617 -19.10 17.98 -25.08
CA SER A 617 -17.91 18.77 -25.47
C SER A 617 -16.98 17.97 -26.39
N LEU A 618 -16.65 16.73 -26.03
CA LEU A 618 -15.77 15.86 -26.80
C LEU A 618 -16.41 15.38 -28.11
N SER A 619 -17.73 15.19 -28.15
CA SER A 619 -18.45 14.81 -29.37
C SER A 619 -18.34 15.91 -30.43
N GLU A 620 -18.51 17.17 -30.02
CA GLU A 620 -18.41 18.31 -30.94
C GLU A 620 -16.96 18.56 -31.38
N ILE A 621 -15.99 18.47 -30.46
CA ILE A 621 -14.55 18.58 -30.81
C ILE A 621 -14.16 17.47 -31.80
N HIS A 622 -14.58 16.22 -31.56
CA HIS A 622 -14.33 15.10 -32.47
C HIS A 622 -14.90 15.36 -33.87
N ARG A 623 -16.12 15.88 -33.95
CA ARG A 623 -16.77 16.24 -35.23
C ARG A 623 -15.97 17.30 -35.98
N MET A 624 -15.63 18.40 -35.32
CA MET A 624 -14.85 19.51 -35.92
C MET A 624 -13.47 19.07 -36.42
N GLU A 625 -12.76 18.24 -35.67
CA GLU A 625 -11.43 17.75 -36.03
C GLU A 625 -11.49 16.71 -37.17
N SER A 626 -12.49 15.83 -37.17
CA SER A 626 -12.73 14.88 -38.27
C SER A 626 -13.05 15.58 -39.59
N GLU A 627 -13.90 16.62 -39.56
CA GLU A 627 -14.23 17.42 -40.74
C GLU A 627 -13.05 18.21 -41.31
N GLN A 628 -12.08 18.58 -40.49
CA GLN A 628 -10.84 19.23 -40.92
C GLN A 628 -9.87 18.21 -41.53
N HIS A 629 -9.75 17.03 -40.92
CA HIS A 629 -8.86 15.97 -41.39
C HIS A 629 -9.26 15.39 -42.77
N LEU A 630 -10.55 15.48 -43.14
CA LEU A 630 -11.08 15.03 -44.45
C LEU A 630 -10.93 16.04 -45.60
N LYS A 631 -10.51 17.28 -45.33
CA LYS A 631 -10.36 18.35 -46.35
C LYS A 631 -9.02 18.43 -47.15
N PRO A 632 -7.94 17.66 -46.91
CA PRO A 632 -6.66 17.87 -47.62
C PRO A 632 -6.62 17.72 -49.15
N GLU A 633 -7.51 16.92 -49.77
CA GLU A 633 -7.30 16.48 -51.17
C GLU A 633 -8.04 17.27 -52.25
N ARG A 634 -9.07 18.07 -51.93
CA ARG A 634 -9.90 18.74 -52.96
C ARG A 634 -9.40 20.11 -53.45
N SER A 635 -8.31 20.63 -52.89
CA SER A 635 -7.83 22.01 -53.14
C SER A 635 -6.50 22.11 -53.91
N ARG A 636 -6.01 21.00 -54.50
CA ARG A 636 -4.72 20.94 -55.23
C ARG A 636 -4.80 20.65 -56.74
N SER A 637 -5.94 20.85 -57.37
CA SER A 637 -6.06 20.78 -58.83
C SER A 637 -6.63 22.07 -59.45
N ASN A 638 -5.83 22.63 -60.37
CA ASN A 638 -6.07 23.74 -61.30
C ASN A 638 -6.06 25.20 -60.77
N PRO A 639 -5.13 26.05 -61.26
CA PRO A 639 -5.23 27.51 -61.19
C PRO A 639 -5.99 28.07 -62.41
N SER A 640 -6.80 29.10 -62.21
CA SER A 640 -7.33 29.93 -63.29
C SER A 640 -7.21 31.42 -62.97
N LEU A 641 -6.66 32.17 -63.92
CA LEU A 641 -6.47 33.62 -63.90
C LEU A 641 -7.79 34.39 -64.07
N LEU A 642 -7.70 35.71 -63.90
CA LEU A 642 -8.75 36.75 -63.97
C LEU A 642 -9.53 36.93 -62.63
N ASP A 643 -9.82 38.14 -62.15
CA ASP A 643 -9.69 39.47 -62.79
C ASP A 643 -9.23 40.57 -61.79
N ARG A 644 -8.82 41.72 -62.32
CA ARG A 644 -8.17 42.85 -61.62
C ARG A 644 -8.96 44.12 -61.91
N ASN A 645 -9.40 44.87 -60.89
CA ASN A 645 -9.66 46.33 -60.90
C ASN A 645 -10.13 46.80 -59.49
N LEU A 646 -9.32 47.60 -58.78
CA LEU A 646 -9.37 49.09 -58.71
C LEU A 646 -10.49 49.67 -57.80
N THR A 647 -10.09 50.22 -56.65
CA THR A 647 -10.23 51.65 -56.29
C THR A 647 -9.46 51.94 -54.99
N ASP A 648 -8.95 53.17 -54.84
CA ASP A 648 -8.09 53.62 -53.73
C ASP A 648 -8.73 54.89 -53.06
N PRO A 649 -8.16 55.57 -52.03
CA PRO A 649 -8.89 56.01 -50.83
C PRO A 649 -9.12 57.55 -50.78
N PRO A 650 -9.58 58.16 -49.65
CA PRO A 650 -8.63 58.81 -48.69
C PRO A 650 -9.20 58.92 -47.22
N PRO A 651 -8.73 59.83 -46.31
CA PRO A 651 -7.49 59.71 -45.53
C PRO A 651 -7.66 59.89 -43.99
N LYS A 652 -6.54 59.75 -43.24
CA LYS A 652 -6.42 60.00 -41.77
C LYS A 652 -6.45 61.50 -41.39
N PRO A 653 -6.63 61.82 -40.10
CA PRO A 653 -5.49 62.40 -39.38
C PRO A 653 -5.35 61.93 -37.91
N ASN A 654 -4.29 62.21 -37.12
CA ASN A 654 -2.82 62.31 -37.26
C ASN A 654 -2.29 62.99 -35.97
N ARG A 655 -1.38 62.37 -35.21
CA ARG A 655 -0.28 63.01 -34.41
C ARG A 655 0.61 61.89 -33.82
N ILE A 656 1.89 61.72 -34.19
CA ILE A 656 3.11 62.54 -33.94
C ILE A 656 3.67 62.29 -32.52
N GLN A 657 4.97 62.01 -32.27
CA GLN A 657 6.16 61.70 -33.10
C GLN A 657 7.32 61.20 -32.20
N GLY A 658 8.40 60.67 -32.78
CA GLY A 658 9.72 60.51 -32.13
C GLY A 658 10.44 59.21 -32.53
N ASN A 659 11.17 59.13 -33.65
CA ASN A 659 12.58 59.57 -33.89
C ASN A 659 13.61 58.49 -33.43
N THR A 660 14.58 58.01 -34.24
CA THR A 660 15.00 58.32 -35.63
C THR A 660 15.69 57.10 -36.31
N LEU A 661 15.77 57.14 -37.65
CA LEU A 661 16.41 56.27 -38.67
C LEU A 661 17.98 56.30 -38.64
N PRO A 662 18.79 55.67 -39.56
CA PRO A 662 18.45 55.00 -40.85
C PRO A 662 19.20 53.69 -41.26
N TRP A 663 18.62 52.98 -42.26
CA TRP A 663 19.16 52.35 -43.50
C TRP A 663 20.69 52.01 -43.60
N ASP A 664 21.16 50.93 -44.24
CA ASP A 664 20.74 50.45 -45.58
C ASP A 664 21.28 49.05 -46.02
N MET A 665 20.70 48.53 -47.12
CA MET A 665 21.26 47.66 -48.19
C MET A 665 21.64 46.16 -48.04
N HIS A 666 21.12 45.40 -49.02
CA HIS A 666 21.64 44.19 -49.71
C HIS A 666 21.53 42.78 -49.11
N ILE A 667 20.59 42.00 -49.68
CA ILE A 667 20.62 40.53 -49.77
C ILE A 667 21.38 40.13 -51.05
N GLN A 668 22.28 39.13 -50.94
CA GLN A 668 22.67 38.27 -52.06
C GLN A 668 22.06 36.89 -51.87
N ALA A 669 21.57 36.28 -52.95
CA ALA A 669 20.91 34.99 -52.93
C ALA A 669 21.90 33.85 -53.21
N ALA A 670 21.79 32.75 -52.44
CA ALA A 670 22.28 31.44 -52.81
C ALA A 670 21.35 30.36 -52.22
N ASP A 671 20.87 29.47 -53.08
CA ASP A 671 19.92 28.40 -52.78
C ASP A 671 20.61 27.19 -52.12
N ARG A 672 20.03 26.65 -51.02
CA ARG A 672 19.94 25.20 -50.75
C ARG A 672 19.16 24.85 -49.47
N ASP A 673 18.20 23.93 -49.64
CA ASP A 673 17.60 23.02 -48.65
C ASP A 673 16.76 23.65 -47.51
N SER A 674 15.63 24.24 -47.88
CA SER A 674 14.61 24.82 -46.98
C SER A 674 13.77 23.79 -46.20
N ARG A 675 14.42 23.00 -45.33
CA ARG A 675 13.74 22.42 -44.15
C ARG A 675 14.20 23.14 -42.89
N PRO A 676 13.31 23.60 -41.99
CA PRO A 676 13.70 24.26 -40.77
C PRO A 676 14.68 23.43 -39.95
N VAL A 677 15.65 24.08 -39.30
CA VAL A 677 16.69 23.42 -38.48
C VAL A 677 16.06 22.48 -37.43
N TRP A 678 14.95 22.91 -36.82
CA TRP A 678 14.21 22.12 -35.84
C TRP A 678 13.60 20.82 -36.40
N GLU A 679 13.35 20.69 -37.71
CA GLU A 679 12.90 19.41 -38.29
C GLU A 679 14.03 18.39 -38.38
N LYS A 680 15.26 18.86 -38.66
CA LYS A 680 16.46 18.01 -38.69
C LYS A 680 16.86 17.59 -37.27
N GLU A 681 16.77 18.50 -36.30
CA GLU A 681 16.96 18.17 -34.88
C GLU A 681 15.87 17.22 -34.36
N ARG A 682 14.59 17.43 -34.70
CA ARG A 682 13.49 16.54 -34.29
C ARG A 682 13.68 15.12 -34.78
N ALA A 683 14.01 14.94 -36.06
CA ALA A 683 14.28 13.61 -36.62
C ALA A 683 15.47 12.91 -35.92
N HIS A 684 16.51 13.67 -35.54
CA HIS A 684 17.67 13.13 -34.82
C HIS A 684 17.34 12.73 -33.37
N VAL A 685 16.49 13.50 -32.69
CA VAL A 685 16.00 13.19 -31.34
C VAL A 685 15.04 11.99 -31.35
N GLU A 686 14.15 11.87 -32.33
CA GLU A 686 13.26 10.71 -32.48
C GLU A 686 14.04 9.41 -32.75
N ASP A 687 15.05 9.45 -33.62
CA ASP A 687 15.94 8.31 -33.90
C ASP A 687 16.79 7.90 -32.67
N THR A 688 17.25 8.88 -31.89
CA THR A 688 17.96 8.62 -30.62
C THR A 688 17.04 7.96 -29.58
N LEU A 689 15.80 8.44 -29.44
CA LEU A 689 14.80 7.86 -28.53
C LEU A 689 14.35 6.46 -28.95
N GLN A 690 14.29 6.16 -30.26
CA GLN A 690 14.02 4.80 -30.74
C GLN A 690 15.18 3.84 -30.40
N ARG A 691 16.43 4.27 -30.57
CA ARG A 691 17.60 3.46 -30.19
C ARG A 691 17.63 3.15 -28.69
N GLN A 692 17.46 4.16 -27.84
CA GLN A 692 17.43 3.98 -26.38
C GLN A 692 16.30 3.03 -25.93
N ARG A 693 15.14 3.03 -26.60
CA ARG A 693 14.05 2.07 -26.32
C ARG A 693 14.39 0.63 -26.75
N LEU A 694 15.13 0.45 -27.83
CA LEU A 694 15.61 -0.88 -28.26
C LEU A 694 16.67 -1.43 -27.30
N GLU A 695 17.62 -0.57 -26.90
CA GLU A 695 18.70 -0.90 -25.96
C GLU A 695 18.13 -1.26 -24.58
N MET A 696 17.22 -0.47 -24.02
CA MET A 696 16.54 -0.77 -22.75
C MET A 696 15.77 -2.11 -22.77
N LEU A 697 15.23 -2.51 -23.93
CA LEU A 697 14.54 -3.80 -24.08
C LEU A 697 15.54 -4.97 -24.11
N GLN A 698 16.71 -4.78 -24.72
CA GLN A 698 17.80 -5.76 -24.72
C GLN A 698 18.42 -5.89 -23.32
N ASP A 699 18.65 -4.79 -22.62
CA ASP A 699 19.13 -4.79 -21.22
C ASP A 699 18.15 -5.51 -20.29
N ARG A 700 16.84 -5.31 -20.46
CA ARG A 700 15.83 -6.06 -19.70
C ARG A 700 15.89 -7.56 -19.99
N GLN A 701 16.02 -7.97 -21.26
CA GLN A 701 16.16 -9.39 -21.62
C GLN A 701 17.50 -10.00 -21.17
N TRP A 702 18.54 -9.18 -21.01
CA TRP A 702 19.82 -9.57 -20.43
C TRP A 702 19.71 -9.74 -18.92
N LEU A 703 19.03 -8.83 -18.22
CA LEU A 703 18.73 -8.95 -16.78
C LEU A 703 17.88 -10.19 -16.47
N GLU A 704 16.82 -10.46 -17.23
CA GLU A 704 16.01 -11.69 -17.11
C GLU A 704 16.84 -12.98 -17.37
N LYS A 705 18.00 -12.88 -18.02
CA LYS A 705 18.96 -13.98 -18.23
C LYS A 705 20.04 -14.07 -17.16
N GLU A 706 20.48 -12.95 -16.59
CA GLU A 706 21.40 -12.92 -15.44
C GLU A 706 20.68 -13.39 -14.16
N GLU A 707 19.45 -12.94 -13.93
CA GLU A 707 18.63 -13.35 -12.78
C GLU A 707 18.42 -14.88 -12.75
N ARG A 708 18.24 -15.51 -13.93
CA ARG A 708 18.20 -16.97 -14.09
C ARG A 708 19.55 -17.69 -13.91
N GLN A 709 20.67 -16.97 -13.88
CA GLN A 709 22.02 -17.49 -13.61
C GLN A 709 22.48 -17.22 -12.17
N LEU A 710 21.75 -16.39 -11.41
CA LEU A 710 22.11 -15.91 -10.08
C LEU A 710 21.30 -16.57 -8.94
N ASP A 711 20.63 -17.69 -9.20
CA ASP A 711 19.88 -18.46 -8.19
C ASP A 711 20.58 -19.80 -7.83
N PRO A 712 21.37 -19.84 -6.73
CA PRO A 712 22.13 -21.04 -6.35
C PRO A 712 21.57 -21.82 -5.13
N VAL A 713 20.30 -21.68 -4.70
CA VAL A 713 19.80 -22.47 -3.54
C VAL A 713 18.35 -23.00 -3.66
N VAL A 714 18.07 -23.90 -4.61
CA VAL A 714 17.08 -24.99 -4.42
C VAL A 714 17.50 -26.28 -5.17
N ARG A 715 18.59 -26.98 -4.78
CA ARG A 715 18.87 -28.39 -5.18
C ARG A 715 19.70 -29.20 -4.19
N GLN A 716 19.06 -29.69 -3.14
CA GLN A 716 19.34 -30.90 -2.34
C GLN A 716 17.99 -31.20 -1.65
N ASP A 717 17.34 -32.36 -1.76
CA ASP A 717 17.82 -33.73 -1.98
C ASP A 717 17.13 -34.50 -3.11
N SER A 718 17.86 -35.45 -3.72
CA SER A 718 17.42 -36.80 -4.12
C SER A 718 18.51 -37.48 -4.98
N GLN A 719 19.37 -38.31 -4.35
CA GLN A 719 20.40 -39.07 -5.06
C GLN A 719 19.82 -40.31 -5.75
N ILE A 720 19.97 -40.42 -7.09
CA ILE A 720 20.14 -41.72 -7.77
C ILE A 720 21.19 -41.58 -8.89
N LYS A 721 22.39 -42.15 -8.66
CA LYS A 721 23.37 -42.60 -9.69
C LYS A 721 23.12 -44.12 -9.93
N PRO A 722 23.63 -44.81 -10.98
CA PRO A 722 24.94 -44.64 -11.64
C PRO A 722 24.89 -44.94 -13.18
N PRO A 723 25.95 -45.33 -13.93
CA PRO A 723 27.40 -45.35 -13.64
C PRO A 723 28.31 -44.63 -14.67
N GLU A 724 29.59 -44.51 -14.30
CA GLU A 724 30.69 -43.88 -15.03
C GLU A 724 31.53 -44.86 -15.87
N LYS A 725 32.31 -44.33 -16.83
CA LYS A 725 33.62 -44.84 -17.30
C LYS A 725 34.46 -43.61 -17.73
N SER A 726 35.46 -43.18 -16.96
CA SER A 726 36.85 -43.67 -16.82
C SER A 726 37.82 -42.80 -17.67
N LEU A 727 38.56 -41.84 -17.10
CA LEU A 727 39.78 -41.91 -16.25
C LEU A 727 41.10 -42.09 -17.02
N GLU A 728 42.12 -41.36 -16.52
CA GLU A 728 43.58 -41.31 -16.81
C GLU A 728 44.05 -40.12 -17.67
N ASN A 729 44.63 -39.05 -17.14
CA ASN A 729 45.81 -38.82 -16.24
C ASN A 729 47.16 -38.74 -16.98
N GLY A 730 47.65 -37.50 -17.16
CA GLY A 730 49.00 -37.18 -17.61
C GLY A 730 49.14 -35.66 -17.82
N PRO A 731 50.13 -34.95 -17.22
CA PRO A 731 50.18 -33.49 -17.25
C PRO A 731 50.95 -32.96 -18.48
N PRO A 732 50.45 -31.88 -19.11
CA PRO A 732 51.34 -30.98 -19.83
C PRO A 732 51.10 -29.48 -19.53
N GLU A 733 52.24 -28.79 -19.52
CA GLU A 733 52.53 -27.40 -19.89
C GLU A 733 51.38 -26.47 -20.34
N LYS A 734 51.45 -25.21 -19.88
CA LYS A 734 50.60 -24.09 -20.37
C LYS A 734 50.70 -23.91 -21.90
N PRO A 735 49.60 -24.03 -22.65
CA PRO A 735 49.47 -23.54 -24.01
C PRO A 735 48.84 -22.12 -24.03
N PRO A 736 48.79 -21.44 -25.19
CA PRO A 736 48.63 -19.98 -25.26
C PRO A 736 47.23 -19.42 -24.97
N MET A 737 47.17 -18.12 -24.73
CA MET A 737 45.91 -17.36 -24.64
C MET A 737 45.07 -17.47 -25.93
N PRO A 738 43.78 -17.84 -25.83
CA PRO A 738 42.78 -17.48 -26.84
C PRO A 738 42.58 -15.95 -26.87
N PRO A 739 42.14 -15.37 -28.01
CA PRO A 739 41.94 -13.93 -28.13
C PRO A 739 40.87 -13.42 -27.16
N PRO A 740 40.93 -12.13 -26.75
CA PRO A 740 39.97 -11.57 -25.81
C PRO A 740 38.54 -11.68 -26.36
N VAL A 741 37.68 -12.29 -25.56
CA VAL A 741 36.24 -12.41 -25.81
C VAL A 741 35.65 -11.04 -26.10
N ALA A 742 34.83 -10.95 -27.16
CA ALA A 742 34.24 -9.72 -27.64
C ALA A 742 33.53 -8.96 -26.51
N GLN A 743 34.10 -7.82 -26.11
CA GLN A 743 33.53 -6.94 -25.11
C GLN A 743 32.26 -6.25 -25.66
N HIS A 744 31.32 -5.97 -24.77
CA HIS A 744 30.12 -5.18 -25.06
C HIS A 744 30.52 -3.85 -25.74
N ARG A 745 29.87 -3.51 -26.86
CA ARG A 745 30.09 -2.21 -27.52
C ARG A 745 29.56 -1.08 -26.65
N PRO A 746 30.38 -0.07 -26.29
CA PRO A 746 29.89 1.12 -25.59
C PRO A 746 29.05 2.01 -26.51
N THR A 747 28.07 2.70 -25.94
CA THR A 747 27.54 3.95 -26.52
C THR A 747 28.69 4.96 -26.66
N ALA A 748 29.14 5.16 -27.90
CA ALA A 748 30.29 5.96 -28.34
C ALA A 748 31.67 5.48 -27.82
N GLU A 749 32.54 5.05 -28.75
CA GLU A 749 33.98 4.85 -28.49
C GLU A 749 34.72 6.19 -28.36
N LEU A 750 34.49 6.85 -27.22
CA LEU A 750 35.25 8.01 -26.77
C LEU A 750 36.67 7.59 -26.37
N ASP A 751 37.68 8.35 -26.80
CA ASP A 751 39.04 8.17 -26.29
C ASP A 751 39.10 8.55 -24.79
N ARG A 752 39.29 7.54 -23.94
CA ARG A 752 39.42 7.71 -22.47
C ARG A 752 40.84 8.10 -22.05
N SER A 753 41.79 8.20 -22.99
CA SER A 753 43.19 8.55 -22.71
C SER A 753 43.31 9.99 -22.18
N GLY A 754 43.50 10.12 -20.86
CA GLY A 754 43.59 11.41 -20.18
C GLY A 754 42.26 12.01 -19.73
N ASP A 755 41.15 11.26 -19.78
CA ASP A 755 39.87 11.71 -19.22
C ASP A 755 39.90 11.66 -17.68
N GLN A 756 40.05 12.84 -17.06
CA GLN A 756 40.12 12.99 -15.61
C GLN A 756 38.80 12.64 -14.91
N VAL A 757 37.64 12.83 -15.56
CA VAL A 757 36.33 12.51 -14.97
C VAL A 757 36.14 10.99 -14.95
N TYR A 758 36.42 10.31 -16.07
CA TYR A 758 36.42 8.85 -16.13
C TYR A 758 37.40 8.24 -15.11
N THR A 759 38.61 8.81 -15.02
CA THR A 759 39.64 8.37 -14.05
C THR A 759 39.16 8.55 -12.61
N GLY A 760 38.56 9.70 -12.28
CA GLY A 760 38.00 9.97 -10.95
C GLY A 760 36.87 9.01 -10.56
N VAL A 761 35.97 8.67 -11.49
CA VAL A 761 34.90 7.68 -11.25
C VAL A 761 35.48 6.27 -11.04
N MET A 762 36.48 5.87 -11.82
CA MET A 762 37.14 4.56 -11.62
C MET A 762 37.90 4.49 -10.29
N VAL A 763 38.47 5.60 -9.81
CA VAL A 763 39.06 5.70 -8.46
C VAL A 763 37.98 5.63 -7.38
N MET A 764 36.82 6.28 -7.56
CA MET A 764 35.67 6.17 -6.66
C MET A 764 35.15 4.74 -6.52
N VAL A 765 34.91 4.05 -7.64
CA VAL A 765 34.44 2.65 -7.64
C VAL A 765 35.45 1.73 -6.95
N LYS A 766 36.75 1.87 -7.25
CA LYS A 766 37.82 1.11 -6.57
C LYS A 766 37.83 1.37 -5.05
N GLN A 767 37.67 2.62 -4.62
CA GLN A 767 37.67 2.97 -3.20
C GLN A 767 36.46 2.40 -2.44
N VAL A 768 35.30 2.33 -3.10
CA VAL A 768 34.07 1.73 -2.52
C VAL A 768 34.16 0.20 -2.47
N VAL A 769 34.74 -0.45 -3.48
CA VAL A 769 35.05 -1.89 -3.43
C VAL A 769 36.06 -2.20 -2.34
N GLN A 770 37.09 -1.37 -2.16
CA GLN A 770 38.05 -1.53 -1.07
C GLN A 770 37.37 -1.39 0.30
N LEU A 771 36.51 -0.37 0.49
CA LEU A 771 35.71 -0.22 1.71
C LEU A 771 34.82 -1.44 1.99
N LYS A 772 34.20 -2.04 0.95
CA LYS A 772 33.41 -3.27 1.07
C LYS A 772 34.24 -4.46 1.56
N ASN A 773 35.44 -4.63 1.03
CA ASN A 773 36.33 -5.74 1.40
C ASN A 773 36.88 -5.59 2.83
N ASP A 774 37.17 -4.35 3.23
CA ASP A 774 37.84 -4.07 4.50
C ASP A 774 36.86 -3.94 5.69
N VAL A 775 35.59 -3.57 5.47
CA VAL A 775 34.66 -3.20 6.58
C VAL A 775 34.42 -4.32 7.60
N SER A 776 34.45 -5.58 7.16
CA SER A 776 34.28 -6.76 8.03
C SER A 776 35.45 -6.98 8.98
N THR A 777 36.64 -6.47 8.62
CA THR A 777 37.90 -6.65 9.36
C THR A 777 38.39 -5.37 10.05
N LEU A 778 38.00 -4.18 9.57
CA LEU A 778 38.38 -2.88 10.14
C LEU A 778 37.78 -2.63 11.53
N ALA A 779 38.55 -1.97 12.39
CA ALA A 779 38.06 -1.48 13.67
C ALA A 779 37.19 -0.21 13.50
N ALA A 780 36.25 0.01 14.42
CA ALA A 780 35.36 1.20 14.39
C ALA A 780 36.10 2.55 14.34
N SER A 781 37.31 2.60 14.90
CA SER A 781 38.19 3.77 14.87
C SER A 781 38.71 4.11 13.46
N GLU A 782 38.66 3.16 12.53
CA GLU A 782 39.24 3.28 11.19
C GLU A 782 38.21 3.63 10.12
N TYR A 783 36.90 3.40 10.37
CA TYR A 783 35.82 3.81 9.45
C TYR A 783 35.88 5.30 9.07
N PRO A 784 36.18 6.25 9.99
CA PRO A 784 36.38 7.66 9.64
C PRO A 784 37.57 7.93 8.71
N SER A 785 38.55 7.02 8.64
CA SER A 785 39.67 7.12 7.69
C SER A 785 39.23 6.60 6.31
N ALA A 786 38.58 5.43 6.27
CA ALA A 786 38.13 4.81 5.03
C ALA A 786 37.07 5.66 4.29
N VAL A 787 36.07 6.19 5.02
CA VAL A 787 35.06 7.10 4.44
C VAL A 787 35.65 8.47 4.07
N ARG A 788 36.69 8.93 4.78
CA ARG A 788 37.43 10.14 4.38
C ARG A 788 38.15 9.96 3.04
N ALA A 789 38.69 8.78 2.75
CA ALA A 789 39.29 8.49 1.45
C ALA A 789 38.25 8.58 0.31
N VAL A 790 37.05 8.01 0.51
CA VAL A 790 35.90 8.16 -0.43
C VAL A 790 35.58 9.65 -0.64
N GLY A 791 35.49 10.44 0.44
CA GLY A 791 35.23 11.88 0.35
C GLY A 791 36.34 12.73 -0.28
N VAL A 792 37.61 12.28 -0.23
CA VAL A 792 38.73 12.93 -0.94
C VAL A 792 38.63 12.65 -2.44
N ASN A 793 38.40 11.39 -2.82
CA ASN A 793 38.26 11.00 -4.22
C ASN A 793 37.04 11.67 -4.87
N LEU A 794 35.92 11.80 -4.16
CA LEU A 794 34.74 12.52 -4.65
C LEU A 794 35.03 14.01 -4.90
N ARG A 795 35.78 14.68 -4.01
CA ARG A 795 36.19 16.07 -4.24
C ARG A 795 37.10 16.21 -5.46
N SER A 796 38.01 15.26 -5.67
CA SER A 796 38.86 15.25 -6.88
C SER A 796 38.02 15.07 -8.16
N LEU A 797 37.03 14.17 -8.14
CA LEU A 797 36.10 13.98 -9.26
C LEU A 797 35.28 15.24 -9.54
N ILE A 798 34.71 15.87 -8.50
CA ILE A 798 33.95 17.12 -8.62
C ILE A 798 34.83 18.22 -9.22
N GLN A 799 36.07 18.36 -8.75
CA GLN A 799 37.05 19.32 -9.29
C GLN A 799 37.34 19.08 -10.79
N SER A 800 37.54 17.81 -11.20
CA SER A 800 37.72 17.46 -12.62
C SER A 800 36.48 17.72 -13.49
N VAL A 801 35.28 17.76 -12.91
CA VAL A 801 34.05 18.17 -13.60
C VAL A 801 33.93 19.71 -13.66
N ASP A 802 34.31 20.40 -12.59
CA ASP A 802 34.34 21.87 -12.52
C ASP A 802 35.34 22.51 -13.51
N GLU A 803 36.43 21.82 -13.83
CA GLU A 803 37.37 22.25 -14.88
C GLU A 803 36.78 22.15 -16.30
N ILE A 804 35.80 21.26 -16.50
CA ILE A 804 35.17 21.03 -17.81
C ILE A 804 33.87 21.83 -17.97
N LEU A 805 33.13 22.09 -16.88
CA LEU A 805 31.86 22.83 -16.89
C LEU A 805 31.88 24.16 -17.69
N PRO A 806 32.91 25.01 -17.62
CA PRO A 806 32.99 26.24 -18.43
C PRO A 806 33.08 26.02 -19.95
N SER A 807 33.46 24.82 -20.40
CA SER A 807 33.51 24.44 -21.82
C SER A 807 32.21 23.82 -22.34
N LEU A 808 31.23 23.58 -21.46
CA LEU A 808 29.96 22.92 -21.79
C LEU A 808 28.80 23.92 -21.94
N HIS A 809 27.79 23.55 -22.72
CA HIS A 809 26.64 24.41 -23.00
C HIS A 809 25.74 24.61 -21.77
N CYS A 810 25.24 25.83 -21.56
CA CYS A 810 24.53 26.26 -20.34
C CYS A 810 23.23 25.48 -20.02
N SER A 811 22.65 24.79 -21.00
CA SER A 811 21.50 23.91 -20.78
C SER A 811 21.86 22.62 -20.04
N VAL A 812 23.10 22.14 -20.16
CA VAL A 812 23.56 20.87 -19.55
C VAL A 812 24.35 21.11 -18.26
N THR A 813 24.93 22.29 -18.07
CA THR A 813 25.59 22.66 -16.80
C THR A 813 24.63 22.60 -15.60
N THR A 814 23.34 22.90 -15.80
CA THR A 814 22.31 22.80 -14.73
C THR A 814 22.04 21.36 -14.29
N GLU A 815 22.07 20.41 -15.21
CA GLU A 815 21.87 18.97 -14.97
C GLU A 815 23.08 18.35 -14.24
N ILE A 816 24.29 18.69 -14.70
CA ILE A 816 25.55 18.32 -14.05
C ILE A 816 25.65 18.92 -12.64
N GLU A 817 25.26 20.18 -12.45
CA GLU A 817 25.25 20.84 -11.14
C GLU A 817 24.20 20.24 -10.18
N GLY A 818 23.05 19.79 -10.70
CA GLY A 818 22.08 19.00 -9.93
C GLY A 818 22.67 17.69 -9.43
N THR A 819 23.40 17.00 -10.30
CA THR A 819 24.05 15.71 -10.00
C THR A 819 25.22 15.90 -9.00
N LYS A 820 26.00 16.97 -9.11
CA LYS A 820 27.02 17.35 -8.10
C LYS A 820 26.39 17.60 -6.72
N LYS A 821 25.20 18.21 -6.64
CA LYS A 821 24.48 18.41 -5.37
C LYS A 821 23.96 17.11 -4.78
N LEU A 822 23.49 16.18 -5.61
CA LEU A 822 23.11 14.83 -5.20
C LEU A 822 24.30 14.11 -4.55
N LEU A 823 25.45 14.04 -5.22
CA LEU A 823 26.65 13.38 -4.70
C LEU A 823 27.15 13.93 -3.35
N ASN A 824 27.02 15.24 -3.11
CA ASN A 824 27.34 15.83 -1.81
C ASN A 824 26.36 15.40 -0.70
N LYS A 825 25.08 15.22 -1.04
CA LYS A 825 24.05 14.66 -0.14
C LYS A 825 24.35 13.19 0.16
N ASP A 826 24.74 12.39 -0.83
CA ASP A 826 25.00 10.96 -0.66
C ASP A 826 26.28 10.69 0.14
N LEU A 827 27.32 11.53 -0.02
CA LEU A 827 28.47 11.52 0.89
C LEU A 827 28.05 11.88 2.33
N GLY A 828 27.11 12.81 2.50
CA GLY A 828 26.52 13.13 3.81
C GLY A 828 25.81 11.93 4.45
N GLU A 829 25.03 11.18 3.66
CA GLU A 829 24.36 9.97 4.12
C GLU A 829 25.34 8.84 4.46
N LEU A 830 26.38 8.65 3.65
CA LEU A 830 27.47 7.71 3.94
C LEU A 830 28.16 8.06 5.29
N ILE A 831 28.43 9.34 5.56
CA ILE A 831 28.99 9.79 6.83
C ILE A 831 28.03 9.52 8.01
N ASN A 832 26.73 9.70 7.81
CA ASN A 832 25.72 9.39 8.84
C ASN A 832 25.67 7.89 9.15
N LYS A 833 25.61 7.04 8.12
CA LYS A 833 25.64 5.57 8.29
C LYS A 833 26.95 5.07 8.89
N MET A 834 28.07 5.68 8.54
CA MET A 834 29.37 5.41 9.16
C MET A 834 29.39 5.75 10.66
N ARG A 835 28.83 6.89 11.07
CA ARG A 835 28.69 7.24 12.50
C ARG A 835 27.81 6.22 13.24
N LEU A 836 26.71 5.79 12.62
CA LEU A 836 25.83 4.78 13.20
C LEU A 836 26.54 3.42 13.36
N ALA A 837 27.31 2.99 12.36
CA ALA A 837 28.13 1.78 12.41
C ALA A 837 29.27 1.87 13.44
N GLN A 838 29.85 3.06 13.64
CA GLN A 838 30.85 3.31 14.68
C GLN A 838 30.24 3.24 16.09
N GLN A 839 29.05 3.81 16.30
CA GLN A 839 28.32 3.78 17.58
C GLN A 839 27.85 2.37 17.95
N ASN A 840 27.46 1.56 16.96
CA ASN A 840 26.92 0.20 17.15
C ASN A 840 27.94 -0.92 16.94
N PHE A 841 29.24 -0.61 16.90
CA PHE A 841 30.28 -1.61 16.59
C PHE A 841 30.37 -2.77 17.58
N VAL A 842 29.94 -2.56 18.83
CA VAL A 842 29.94 -3.56 19.92
C VAL A 842 28.54 -4.09 20.25
N THR A 843 27.51 -3.74 19.47
CA THR A 843 26.14 -4.21 19.67
C THR A 843 25.78 -5.31 18.67
N THR A 844 24.67 -6.00 18.89
CA THR A 844 24.10 -6.98 17.94
C THR A 844 23.73 -6.37 16.59
N LEU A 845 23.66 -5.03 16.48
CA LEU A 845 23.35 -4.29 15.26
C LEU A 845 24.58 -3.99 14.39
N LYS A 846 25.78 -4.44 14.79
CA LYS A 846 27.04 -4.19 14.05
C LYS A 846 26.93 -4.49 12.56
N GLU A 847 26.51 -5.71 12.20
CA GLU A 847 26.44 -6.18 10.80
C GLU A 847 25.36 -5.44 10.00
N GLU A 848 24.20 -5.19 10.63
CA GLU A 848 23.12 -4.39 10.07
C GLU A 848 23.61 -2.97 9.73
N CYS A 849 24.28 -2.28 10.66
CA CYS A 849 24.81 -0.94 10.44
C CYS A 849 25.97 -0.91 9.42
N GLN A 850 26.87 -1.90 9.41
CA GLN A 850 27.92 -2.03 8.40
C GLN A 850 27.31 -2.17 6.99
N ARG A 851 26.31 -3.04 6.83
CA ARG A 851 25.61 -3.25 5.55
C ARG A 851 24.83 -2.01 5.11
N GLN A 852 24.24 -1.23 6.02
CA GLN A 852 23.67 0.08 5.68
C GLN A 852 24.72 1.12 5.23
N MET A 853 25.92 1.12 5.84
CA MET A 853 27.03 1.96 5.40
C MET A 853 27.53 1.58 4.00
N LEU A 854 27.65 0.28 3.71
CA LEU A 854 28.01 -0.20 2.37
C LEU A 854 26.96 0.12 1.31
N ALA A 855 25.67 0.02 1.64
CA ALA A 855 24.59 0.41 0.74
C ALA A 855 24.70 1.89 0.34
N ALA A 856 24.93 2.79 1.32
CA ALA A 856 25.15 4.22 1.03
C ALA A 856 26.42 4.47 0.17
N ALA A 857 27.50 3.70 0.40
CA ALA A 857 28.71 3.80 -0.42
C ALA A 857 28.50 3.32 -1.87
N HIS A 858 27.69 2.27 -2.05
CA HIS A 858 27.32 1.76 -3.37
C HIS A 858 26.45 2.75 -4.15
N THR A 859 25.45 3.38 -3.51
CA THR A 859 24.64 4.44 -4.13
C THR A 859 25.52 5.59 -4.61
N LEU A 860 26.42 6.09 -3.75
CA LEU A 860 27.36 7.15 -4.12
C LEU A 860 28.24 6.77 -5.33
N ALA A 861 28.67 5.51 -5.45
CA ALA A 861 29.45 5.04 -6.60
C ALA A 861 28.61 4.96 -7.89
N LEU A 862 27.34 4.56 -7.79
CA LEU A 862 26.40 4.53 -8.92
C LEU A 862 26.11 5.94 -9.43
N ASP A 863 25.87 6.90 -8.54
CA ASP A 863 25.62 8.29 -8.94
C ASP A 863 26.89 8.98 -9.46
N CYS A 864 28.09 8.54 -9.06
CA CYS A 864 29.34 8.97 -9.71
C CYS A 864 29.41 8.48 -11.17
N LYS A 865 28.89 7.28 -11.47
CA LYS A 865 28.78 6.80 -12.85
C LYS A 865 27.72 7.58 -13.63
N ASN A 866 26.56 7.85 -13.03
CA ASN A 866 25.51 8.68 -13.64
C ASN A 866 26.02 10.08 -14.01
N LEU A 867 26.89 10.67 -13.17
CA LEU A 867 27.58 11.94 -13.47
C LEU A 867 28.49 11.85 -14.69
N LEU A 868 29.28 10.77 -14.83
CA LEU A 868 30.12 10.54 -16.01
C LEU A 868 29.28 10.40 -17.28
N ASP A 869 28.20 9.61 -17.23
CA ASP A 869 27.30 9.40 -18.36
C ASP A 869 26.63 10.73 -18.79
N ALA A 870 26.27 11.59 -17.84
CA ALA A 870 25.77 12.95 -18.12
C ALA A 870 26.85 13.88 -18.72
N VAL A 871 28.08 13.83 -18.21
CA VAL A 871 29.23 14.60 -18.74
C VAL A 871 29.61 14.15 -20.15
N ASP A 872 29.58 12.85 -20.44
CA ASP A 872 29.86 12.32 -21.77
C ASP A 872 28.77 12.69 -22.77
N GLN A 873 27.50 12.62 -22.39
CA GLN A 873 26.41 13.15 -23.21
C GLN A 873 26.57 14.67 -23.46
N ALA A 874 27.04 15.43 -22.48
CA ALA A 874 27.34 16.85 -22.65
C ALA A 874 28.49 17.09 -23.66
N ARG A 875 29.59 16.32 -23.56
CA ARG A 875 30.75 16.39 -24.47
C ARG A 875 30.38 16.02 -25.91
N VAL A 876 29.54 15.01 -26.10
CA VAL A 876 29.02 14.60 -27.41
C VAL A 876 28.14 15.71 -28.00
N ARG A 877 27.18 16.26 -27.23
CA ARG A 877 26.33 17.39 -27.68
C ARG A 877 27.12 18.66 -28.00
N ALA A 878 28.28 18.85 -27.37
CA ALA A 878 29.16 20.01 -27.58
C ALA A 878 30.20 19.82 -28.71
N ASN A 879 30.23 18.69 -29.43
CA ASN A 879 31.30 18.33 -30.38
C ASN A 879 32.72 18.34 -29.76
N LEU A 880 32.83 18.18 -28.44
CA LEU A 880 34.11 18.07 -27.71
C LEU A 880 34.56 16.62 -27.50
N ALA A 881 33.70 15.66 -27.87
CA ALA A 881 34.02 14.24 -27.93
C ALA A 881 35.16 13.97 -28.93
N LYS A 882 36.28 13.41 -28.45
CA LYS A 882 37.34 12.86 -29.32
C LYS A 882 36.99 11.42 -29.71
N PRO A 883 36.74 11.13 -31.00
CA PRO A 883 36.64 9.75 -31.47
C PRO A 883 37.99 9.06 -31.33
N ARG A 884 37.98 7.78 -30.99
CA ARG A 884 39.18 6.95 -30.96
C ARG A 884 39.79 6.84 -32.37
N ALA A 885 41.10 7.04 -32.50
CA ALA A 885 41.78 6.91 -33.79
C ALA A 885 41.90 5.43 -34.19
N GLU A 886 41.42 5.07 -35.38
CA GLU A 886 41.57 3.74 -35.94
C GLU A 886 43.05 3.47 -36.26
N SER A 887 43.61 2.41 -35.67
CA SER A 887 44.98 1.98 -35.96
C SER A 887 44.99 1.25 -37.30
N GLN A 888 45.75 1.79 -38.25
CA GLN A 888 46.12 1.04 -39.45
C GLN A 888 47.08 -0.09 -39.06
N ASP A 889 46.61 -1.33 -39.11
CA ASP A 889 47.48 -2.46 -39.41
C ASP A 889 46.73 -3.42 -40.34
N ALA A 890 47.28 -3.59 -41.54
CA ALA A 890 46.84 -4.57 -42.52
C ALA A 890 47.94 -5.63 -42.63
N GLY A 891 47.60 -6.91 -42.51
CA GLY A 891 48.59 -7.98 -42.57
C GLY A 891 48.00 -9.39 -42.52
N ASP A 892 48.09 -10.07 -43.66
CA ASP A 892 48.01 -11.53 -43.89
C ASP A 892 46.83 -12.35 -43.35
N SER A 893 46.00 -12.76 -44.31
CA SER A 893 45.33 -14.06 -44.30
C SER A 893 46.30 -15.15 -44.80
N GLY A 894 46.63 -16.13 -43.95
CA GLY A 894 47.44 -17.30 -44.33
C GLY A 894 46.95 -18.57 -43.64
N GLU A 895 46.30 -19.43 -44.44
CA GLU A 895 45.79 -20.80 -44.16
C GLU A 895 44.75 -20.98 -43.03
#